data_AF-A0A2T2UFU7-F1
#
_entry.id   AF-A0A2T2UFU7-F1
#
_cell.length_a   1.000
_cell.length_b   1.000
_cell.length_c   1.000
_cell.angle_alpha   90.00
_cell.angle_beta   90.00
_cell.angle_gamma   90.00
#
_symmetry.space_group_name_H-M   'P 1'
#
loop_
_entity.id
_entity.type
_entity.pdbx_description
1 polymer ?
#
loop_
_entity_poly.entity_id
_entity_poly.type
_entity_poly.pdbx_seq_one_letter_code
_entity_poly.pdbx_strand_id
1 'polypeptide(L)'
;MELDVKDFVSDVLPDGSGGSGPEHVLGGIVTERRLHALLVECGGEGTRVRRRFTRQLGGGGFGGEFGDENDFGGGMPGMGMGEEETSGEDFDISFGEGGGSDAGEVFLGSEFGDIDSGGGDANAFGVGGGGGGGNGGASVSGFSLELSDLLEECASAGYSNPALAFCLPAADVTKRELELPDVDAPEEGATLAVEDVGRKTLRKALEAQYEGALEKGRFAFLPMTPSGDGPDGSTARFLALIGQPTDPVVSTLRTMNERGERLPGQGLMETEISLYFGLAQAALRNAGAEQEDALVVRVDDDDALALFSEGASLRHTETLRSLTAQDDPETICSRVLLLQDEYGIDDMQHVFVVSSAQEDALVESFEMFFPDAHVEPLRRHLPAETIADDDEHAVASVSATAAALRLSGHAGYDQGFADVDLLPPKLLTRRFTLPFSSAVPVLLALLAVAGIFFGVRYQYMASQQAEVRERLNAYPENAADATPQQLQADIDSVKAASERYLQALQVLDDLLMGSDQWSHALAEISRETAAVSGIWVEEWSPRSESVQLSGNATSRDRIVKLAERTSGKISSVTFSEIRKWPVYSFTMEVPLKKGLPAATKYLREQALASGEQGDTETLKCSTSSTSRPSSSACSCWSSSAWGATSPSTGSRPSCNGWKRPRRPPR
;
A
#
# COMPACT_ATOMS: atom_id res chain seq x y z
N MET A 1 -44.49 19.09 14.25
CA MET A 1 -43.49 18.89 15.32
C MET A 1 -42.30 18.22 14.65
N GLU A 2 -41.67 18.97 13.75
CA GLU A 2 -40.44 18.56 13.05
C GLU A 2 -39.31 19.05 13.93
N LEU A 3 -38.67 18.13 14.64
CA LEU A 3 -37.47 18.41 15.40
C LEU A 3 -36.30 18.42 14.41
N ASP A 4 -35.58 19.52 14.43
CA ASP A 4 -34.45 19.83 13.59
C ASP A 4 -33.29 18.88 13.92
N VAL A 5 -33.11 17.86 13.09
CA VAL A 5 -32.03 16.86 13.20
C VAL A 5 -30.69 17.47 12.74
N LYS A 6 -30.68 18.66 12.14
CA LYS A 6 -29.43 19.32 11.72
C LYS A 6 -28.64 19.89 12.89
N ASP A 7 -29.31 20.45 13.90
CA ASP A 7 -28.63 21.11 15.02
C ASP A 7 -27.99 20.12 16.01
N PHE A 8 -28.47 18.87 16.05
CA PHE A 8 -27.89 17.85 16.94
C PHE A 8 -26.66 17.13 16.34
N VAL A 9 -26.43 17.27 15.02
CA VAL A 9 -25.29 16.63 14.34
C VAL A 9 -24.08 17.57 14.28
N SER A 10 -24.27 18.89 14.42
CA SER A 10 -23.18 19.88 14.48
C SER A 10 -22.45 19.91 15.82
N ASP A 11 -23.07 19.49 16.92
CA ASP A 11 -22.46 19.54 18.28
C ASP A 11 -21.66 18.28 18.66
N VAL A 12 -21.66 17.23 17.83
CA VAL A 12 -21.04 15.91 18.16
C VAL A 12 -19.88 15.53 17.24
N LEU A 13 -19.62 16.33 16.20
CA LEU A 13 -18.43 16.13 15.35
C LEU A 13 -17.34 17.07 15.84
N PRO A 14 -16.18 16.57 16.34
CA PRO A 14 -15.04 17.44 16.53
C PRO A 14 -14.72 18.07 15.18
N ASP A 15 -14.64 19.40 15.16
CA ASP A 15 -14.19 20.17 14.00
C ASP A 15 -13.02 19.43 13.36
N GLY A 16 -13.18 19.08 12.09
CA GLY A 16 -12.06 18.69 11.24
C GLY A 16 -11.20 19.92 11.06
N SER A 17 -10.37 20.22 12.06
CA SER A 17 -9.40 21.29 12.04
C SER A 17 -8.38 21.02 10.94
N GLY A 18 -8.26 21.99 10.04
CA GLY A 18 -7.14 22.02 9.11
C GLY A 18 -5.83 22.07 9.89
N GLY A 19 -4.82 21.37 9.38
CA GLY A 19 -3.40 21.70 9.54
C GLY A 19 -2.85 21.94 10.95
N SER A 20 -3.48 21.44 12.02
CA SER A 20 -2.87 21.53 13.35
C SER A 20 -1.79 20.46 13.45
N GLY A 21 -0.52 20.87 13.46
CA GLY A 21 0.62 20.01 13.78
C GLY A 21 0.45 19.33 15.15
N PRO A 22 1.31 18.35 15.48
CA PRO A 22 1.30 17.72 16.80
C PRO A 22 1.46 18.76 17.91
N GLU A 23 0.55 18.73 18.89
CA GLU A 23 0.56 19.64 20.05
C GLU A 23 1.83 19.48 20.91
N HIS A 24 2.38 18.26 20.95
CA HIS A 24 3.58 17.93 21.71
C HIS A 24 4.58 17.17 20.83
N VAL A 25 5.79 17.70 20.72
CA VAL A 25 6.88 17.15 19.92
C VAL A 25 8.10 16.93 20.81
N LEU A 26 8.63 15.72 20.79
CA LEU A 26 9.91 15.39 21.40
C LEU A 26 10.99 15.40 20.32
N GLY A 27 11.81 16.45 20.32
CA GLY A 27 13.01 16.54 19.49
C GLY A 27 14.19 15.88 20.20
N GLY A 28 15.00 15.10 19.49
CA GLY A 28 16.14 14.41 20.08
C GLY A 28 17.36 14.40 19.16
N ILE A 29 18.54 14.44 19.77
CA ILE A 29 19.82 14.22 19.10
C ILE A 29 20.60 13.17 19.89
N VAL A 30 21.23 12.28 19.15
CA VAL A 30 22.04 11.19 19.72
C VAL A 30 23.49 11.53 19.41
N THR A 31 24.26 11.78 20.46
CA THR A 31 25.73 11.89 20.38
C THR A 31 26.35 10.55 20.76
N GLU A 32 27.67 10.38 20.61
CA GLU A 32 28.32 9.09 20.85
C GLU A 32 28.07 8.52 22.25
N ARG A 33 27.85 9.39 23.24
CA ARG A 33 27.75 8.99 24.66
C ARG A 33 26.45 9.42 25.33
N ARG A 34 25.63 10.25 24.69
CA ARG A 34 24.43 10.83 25.31
C ARG A 34 23.26 10.92 24.34
N LEU A 35 22.06 10.70 24.88
CA LEU A 35 20.81 11.06 24.25
C LEU A 35 20.34 12.39 24.87
N HIS A 36 20.26 13.43 24.04
CA HIS A 36 19.65 14.70 24.42
C HIS A 36 18.27 14.77 23.79
N ALA A 37 17.25 15.09 24.57
CA ALA A 37 15.91 15.31 24.05
C ALA A 37 15.21 16.49 24.72
N LEU A 38 14.38 17.16 23.93
CA LEU A 38 13.62 18.33 24.33
C LEU A 38 12.15 18.11 23.99
N LEU A 39 11.29 18.17 25.00
CA LEU A 39 9.85 18.16 24.82
C LEU A 39 9.36 19.58 24.62
N VAL A 40 8.80 19.81 23.45
CA VAL A 40 8.31 21.08 22.97
C VAL A 40 6.80 21.01 22.81
N GLU A 41 6.09 21.98 23.38
CA GLU A 41 4.65 22.18 23.17
C GLU A 41 4.46 23.27 22.11
N CYS A 42 3.71 22.94 21.07
CA CYS A 42 3.41 23.83 19.95
C CYS A 42 1.93 24.21 20.02
N GLY A 43 1.65 25.30 20.74
CA GLY A 43 0.30 25.86 20.90
C GLY A 43 0.11 27.17 20.13
N GLY A 44 -1.13 27.65 20.05
CA GLY A 44 -1.47 28.93 19.39
C GLY A 44 -0.84 30.17 20.04
N GLU A 45 -0.35 30.07 21.27
CA GLU A 45 0.38 31.14 21.97
C GLU A 45 1.91 31.12 21.71
N GLY A 46 2.38 30.20 20.87
CA GLY A 46 3.80 30.05 20.55
C GLY A 46 4.36 28.70 21.01
N THR A 47 5.62 28.47 20.65
CA THR A 47 6.35 27.25 20.98
C THR A 47 7.04 27.40 22.34
N ARG A 48 6.76 26.50 23.28
CA ARG A 48 7.39 26.49 24.62
C ARG A 48 8.06 25.17 24.91
N VAL A 49 9.28 25.21 25.45
CA VAL A 49 9.97 24.00 25.95
C VAL A 49 9.41 23.65 27.31
N ARG A 50 8.85 22.44 27.42
CA ARG A 50 8.28 21.93 28.68
C ARG A 50 9.31 21.21 29.52
N ARG A 51 10.20 20.45 28.88
CA ARG A 51 11.15 19.61 29.60
C ARG A 51 12.38 19.30 28.75
N ARG A 52 13.54 19.22 29.41
CA ARG A 52 14.80 18.77 28.83
C ARG A 52 15.19 17.43 29.46
N PHE A 53 15.76 16.56 28.64
CA PHE A 53 16.22 15.24 29.04
C PHE A 53 17.63 15.03 28.51
N THR A 54 18.52 14.59 29.39
CA THR A 54 19.84 14.10 29.03
C THR A 54 20.02 12.73 29.65
N ARG A 55 20.42 11.74 28.86
CA ARG A 55 20.69 10.35 29.30
C ARG A 55 22.04 9.90 28.77
N GLN A 56 22.84 9.23 29.59
CA GLN A 56 24.10 8.63 29.14
C GLN A 56 23.82 7.25 28.52
N LEU A 57 24.42 6.99 27.36
CA LEU A 57 24.29 5.72 26.64
C LEU A 57 25.24 4.68 27.21
N GLY A 58 24.75 3.47 27.49
CA GLY A 58 25.61 2.32 27.84
C GLY A 58 26.11 2.28 29.29
N GLY A 59 25.49 3.04 30.21
CA GLY A 59 25.72 2.95 31.65
C GLY A 59 25.13 1.68 32.26
N GLY A 60 25.68 0.51 31.96
CA GLY A 60 25.40 -0.73 32.69
C GLY A 60 25.95 -0.66 34.12
N GLY A 61 25.23 0.02 35.01
CA GLY A 61 25.57 0.15 36.42
C GLY A 61 24.32 0.09 37.29
N PHE A 62 24.14 -1.03 37.99
CA PHE A 62 23.23 -1.16 39.12
C PHE A 62 23.45 0.00 40.11
N GLY A 63 22.42 0.81 40.36
CA GLY A 63 22.42 1.82 41.42
C GLY A 63 21.56 3.02 41.07
N GLY A 64 20.26 2.94 41.36
CA GLY A 64 19.40 4.11 41.32
C GLY A 64 19.82 5.10 42.39
N GLU A 65 20.33 6.24 41.96
CA GLU A 65 20.38 7.46 42.76
C GLU A 65 19.89 8.59 41.87
N PHE A 66 18.68 9.07 42.18
CA PHE A 66 18.11 10.28 41.58
C PHE A 66 18.96 11.47 42.07
N GLY A 67 19.90 11.92 41.24
CA GLY A 67 20.59 13.19 41.42
C GLY A 67 19.78 14.31 40.76
N ASP A 68 18.81 14.85 41.50
CA ASP A 68 18.23 16.16 41.25
C ASP A 68 19.08 17.17 42.04
N GLU A 69 20.25 17.53 41.50
CA GLU A 69 21.16 18.51 42.09
C GLU A 69 20.93 19.85 41.40
N ASN A 70 19.82 20.52 41.72
CA ASN A 70 19.59 21.93 41.43
C ASN A 70 18.45 22.51 42.29
N ASP A 71 18.46 22.28 43.61
CA ASP A 71 17.82 23.19 44.56
C ASP A 71 18.27 22.91 46.00
N PHE A 72 19.16 23.75 46.56
CA PHE A 72 19.09 24.28 47.93
C PHE A 72 20.36 25.09 48.25
N GLY A 73 20.26 26.40 48.06
CA GLY A 73 21.14 27.35 48.74
C GLY A 73 20.88 27.34 50.26
N GLY A 74 21.94 27.29 51.06
CA GLY A 74 21.78 27.39 52.52
C GLY A 74 23.00 27.07 53.39
N GLY A 75 24.06 27.89 53.32
CA GLY A 75 24.75 28.37 54.53
C GLY A 75 25.84 27.51 55.22
N MET A 76 27.07 28.05 55.14
CA MET A 76 28.09 28.17 56.22
C MET A 76 29.02 26.97 56.54
N PRO A 77 30.24 27.18 57.12
CA PRO A 77 31.39 27.85 56.50
C PRO A 77 32.75 27.15 56.81
N GLY A 78 33.78 27.45 56.00
CA GLY A 78 35.15 27.72 56.50
C GLY A 78 36.04 26.55 56.97
N MET A 79 37.05 26.24 56.14
CA MET A 79 38.45 25.88 56.49
C MET A 79 39.10 25.55 55.14
N GLY A 80 40.26 26.04 54.71
CA GLY A 80 41.33 26.83 55.30
C GLY A 80 42.49 26.67 54.31
N MET A 81 43.15 27.77 53.99
CA MET A 81 44.24 27.90 53.01
C MET A 81 45.32 26.81 53.04
N GLY A 82 45.91 26.56 51.87
CA GLY A 82 47.19 25.88 51.70
C GLY A 82 47.70 26.06 50.28
N GLU A 83 48.25 27.24 49.99
CA GLU A 83 49.13 27.49 48.85
C GLU A 83 50.39 26.63 48.99
N GLU A 84 50.81 25.96 47.91
CA GLU A 84 52.22 25.62 47.68
C GLU A 84 52.46 25.38 46.18
N GLU A 85 53.09 26.36 45.54
CA GLU A 85 53.83 26.20 44.29
C GLU A 85 55.08 25.36 44.57
N THR A 86 55.37 24.35 43.74
CA THR A 86 56.75 24.03 43.34
C THR A 86 56.77 23.16 42.09
N SER A 87 57.32 23.75 41.02
CA SER A 87 58.32 23.20 40.08
C SER A 87 58.34 21.70 39.78
N GLY A 88 58.23 21.38 38.48
CA GLY A 88 58.39 20.05 37.93
C GLY A 88 59.80 19.47 38.00
N GLU A 89 59.87 18.20 37.60
CA GLU A 89 61.04 17.51 37.04
C GLU A 89 60.61 16.16 36.46
N ASP A 90 61.34 15.74 35.43
CA ASP A 90 61.20 14.56 34.58
C ASP A 90 60.90 13.23 35.32
N PHE A 91 59.93 12.48 34.80
CA PHE A 91 59.80 11.04 35.08
C PHE A 91 60.46 10.26 33.95
N ASP A 92 61.72 9.87 34.18
CA ASP A 92 62.47 8.95 33.33
C ASP A 92 62.19 7.49 33.73
N ILE A 93 61.92 6.66 32.71
CA ILE A 93 61.47 5.28 32.83
C ILE A 93 62.70 4.38 33.03
N SER A 94 62.78 3.68 34.17
CA SER A 94 63.79 2.64 34.42
C SER A 94 63.15 1.25 34.43
N PHE A 95 63.39 0.50 33.35
CA PHE A 95 63.11 -0.94 33.28
C PHE A 95 64.23 -1.70 34.00
N GLY A 96 63.92 -2.25 35.18
CA GLY A 96 64.80 -3.13 35.93
C GLY A 96 64.77 -4.56 35.39
N GLU A 97 65.84 -4.94 34.70
CA GLU A 97 66.22 -6.32 34.41
C GLU A 97 66.90 -6.94 35.65
N GLY A 98 66.38 -8.07 36.13
CA GLY A 98 66.95 -8.78 37.27
C GLY A 98 66.25 -10.11 37.52
N GLY A 99 66.75 -11.17 36.89
CA GLY A 99 66.23 -12.52 37.04
C GLY A 99 66.58 -13.18 38.37
N GLY A 100 65.80 -14.23 38.72
CA GLY A 100 66.22 -15.24 39.69
C GLY A 100 65.14 -15.76 40.64
N SER A 101 64.36 -16.73 40.15
CA SER A 101 63.86 -17.92 40.86
C SER A 101 63.16 -17.81 42.23
N ASP A 102 61.93 -18.32 42.23
CA ASP A 102 61.42 -19.41 43.09
C ASP A 102 60.21 -19.10 43.98
N ALA A 103 59.28 -20.07 43.98
CA ALA A 103 58.16 -20.33 44.88
C ALA A 103 56.97 -19.34 44.93
N GLY A 104 55.80 -19.82 44.47
CA GLY A 104 54.52 -19.22 44.86
C GLY A 104 53.25 -19.57 44.08
N GLU A 105 53.12 -20.75 43.45
CA GLU A 105 51.79 -21.25 43.04
C GLU A 105 50.95 -21.59 44.27
N VAL A 106 49.93 -20.78 44.58
CA VAL A 106 48.77 -21.23 45.37
C VAL A 106 47.51 -20.48 44.94
N PHE A 107 46.52 -21.25 44.47
CA PHE A 107 45.06 -21.02 44.58
C PHE A 107 44.46 -19.77 43.90
N LEU A 108 43.57 -19.87 42.90
CA LEU A 108 42.21 -20.43 42.98
C LEU A 108 41.72 -20.88 41.58
N GLY A 109 42.18 -22.04 41.10
CA GLY A 109 41.78 -22.61 39.80
C GLY A 109 40.74 -23.74 39.89
N SER A 110 40.07 -23.89 41.03
CA SER A 110 39.24 -25.06 41.32
C SER A 110 37.85 -24.67 41.79
N GLU A 111 37.03 -24.15 40.88
CA GLU A 111 35.56 -24.21 41.03
C GLU A 111 34.75 -24.26 39.71
N PHE A 112 35.39 -24.40 38.55
CA PHE A 112 34.67 -24.68 37.30
C PHE A 112 35.26 -25.87 36.57
N GLY A 113 35.13 -27.03 37.22
CA GLY A 113 35.33 -28.34 36.60
C GLY A 113 34.00 -28.90 36.09
N ASP A 114 34.02 -29.24 34.80
CA ASP A 114 33.20 -30.26 34.13
C ASP A 114 31.68 -30.06 33.99
N ILE A 115 31.29 -29.44 32.86
CA ILE A 115 30.34 -30.11 31.95
C ILE A 115 30.98 -30.16 30.56
N ASP A 116 31.39 -31.37 30.19
CA ASP A 116 32.02 -31.75 28.96
C ASP A 116 30.99 -31.87 27.81
N SER A 117 31.31 -31.16 26.73
CA SER A 117 31.24 -31.54 25.32
C SER A 117 30.24 -32.62 24.87
N GLY A 118 29.29 -32.19 24.04
CA GLY A 118 28.38 -33.05 23.28
C GLY A 118 27.82 -32.44 22.00
N GLY A 119 28.64 -31.72 21.22
CA GLY A 119 28.53 -31.55 19.75
C GLY A 119 27.31 -30.82 19.14
N GLY A 120 27.57 -29.65 18.54
CA GLY A 120 26.77 -29.13 17.42
C GLY A 120 26.54 -27.62 17.43
N ASP A 121 27.29 -26.90 16.58
CA ASP A 121 27.10 -25.52 16.12
C ASP A 121 27.17 -24.38 17.17
N ALA A 122 28.40 -23.91 17.39
CA ALA A 122 28.67 -22.58 17.93
C ALA A 122 29.72 -21.88 17.06
N ASN A 123 29.32 -20.76 16.45
CA ASN A 123 30.22 -19.65 16.16
C ASN A 123 29.59 -18.41 16.80
N ALA A 124 29.72 -18.33 18.12
CA ALA A 124 29.50 -17.13 18.91
C ALA A 124 30.43 -17.23 20.13
N PHE A 125 31.10 -16.12 20.44
CA PHE A 125 32.01 -15.89 21.57
C PHE A 125 33.44 -16.43 21.47
N GLY A 126 34.33 -15.58 20.97
CA GLY A 126 35.74 -15.56 21.34
C GLY A 126 36.12 -14.16 21.82
N VAL A 127 36.25 -13.99 23.14
CA VAL A 127 37.02 -12.89 23.74
C VAL A 127 38.24 -13.52 24.39
N GLY A 128 39.40 -13.20 23.84
CA GLY A 128 40.72 -13.51 24.38
C GLY A 128 41.70 -12.55 23.74
N GLY A 129 42.10 -11.53 24.49
CA GLY A 129 42.95 -10.44 24.02
C GLY A 129 44.32 -10.91 23.55
N GLY A 130 44.74 -10.36 22.42
CA GLY A 130 46.09 -10.45 21.89
C GLY A 130 46.21 -9.39 20.79
N GLY A 131 47.06 -8.38 21.02
CA GLY A 131 47.13 -7.16 20.24
C GLY A 131 47.34 -7.37 18.73
N GLY A 132 46.69 -6.50 17.96
CA GLY A 132 46.88 -6.38 16.52
C GLY A 132 45.92 -5.34 15.97
N GLY A 133 46.46 -4.17 15.61
CA GLY A 133 45.70 -3.07 15.02
C GLY A 133 44.94 -3.51 13.77
N GLY A 134 43.65 -3.24 13.76
CA GLY A 134 42.74 -3.50 12.65
C GLY A 134 41.41 -2.85 12.95
N ASN A 135 41.06 -1.87 12.12
CA ASN A 135 39.87 -1.03 12.16
C ASN A 135 38.58 -1.90 12.29
N GLY A 136 38.12 -2.12 13.51
CA GLY A 136 36.88 -2.84 13.82
C GLY A 136 35.78 -1.83 14.14
N GLY A 137 34.75 -1.78 13.31
CA GLY A 137 33.59 -0.91 13.53
C GLY A 137 33.01 -1.11 14.92
N ALA A 138 33.06 -0.05 15.72
CA ALA A 138 32.35 0.01 16.99
C ALA A 138 30.86 -0.20 16.68
N SER A 139 30.29 -1.29 17.20
CA SER A 139 28.84 -1.42 17.24
C SER A 139 28.31 -0.32 18.14
N VAL A 140 27.71 0.72 17.55
CA VAL A 140 27.06 1.78 18.32
C VAL A 140 26.01 1.11 19.22
N SER A 141 26.13 1.32 20.53
CA SER A 141 25.19 0.80 21.51
C SER A 141 23.82 1.41 21.27
N GLY A 142 22.83 0.58 20.91
CA GLY A 142 21.45 1.05 20.79
C GLY A 142 20.94 1.58 22.12
N PHE A 143 20.05 2.58 22.07
CA PHE A 143 19.56 3.34 23.24
C PHE A 143 18.09 3.06 23.54
N SER A 144 17.64 1.82 23.29
CA SER A 144 16.22 1.47 23.37
C SER A 144 15.63 1.66 24.77
N LEU A 145 16.44 1.42 25.82
CA LEU A 145 15.99 1.54 27.21
C LEU A 145 15.86 3.01 27.61
N GLU A 146 16.84 3.82 27.25
CA GLU A 146 16.86 5.25 27.51
C GLU A 146 15.70 5.95 26.80
N LEU A 147 15.40 5.55 25.56
CA LEU A 147 14.25 6.08 24.83
C LEU A 147 12.91 5.59 25.42
N SER A 148 12.81 4.32 25.83
CA SER A 148 11.58 3.82 26.47
C SER A 148 11.30 4.51 27.80
N ASP A 149 12.33 4.70 28.62
CA ASP A 149 12.23 5.39 29.92
C ASP A 149 11.79 6.84 29.73
N LEU A 150 12.34 7.52 28.72
CA LEU A 150 11.97 8.89 28.38
C LEU A 150 10.50 8.97 27.93
N LEU A 151 10.04 8.03 27.08
CA LEU A 151 8.65 7.97 26.65
C LEU A 151 7.69 7.66 27.80
N GLU A 152 8.06 6.78 28.74
CA GLU A 152 7.29 6.53 29.96
C GLU A 152 7.24 7.76 30.88
N GLU A 153 8.36 8.46 31.01
CA GLU A 153 8.45 9.70 31.78
C GLU A 153 7.55 10.79 31.16
N CYS A 154 7.56 10.95 29.84
CA CYS A 154 6.62 11.83 29.13
C CYS A 154 5.15 11.41 29.38
N ALA A 155 4.85 10.11 29.29
CA ALA A 155 3.50 9.60 29.54
C ALA A 155 3.04 9.85 30.99
N SER A 156 3.95 9.70 31.96
CA SER A 156 3.69 9.96 33.39
C SER A 156 3.40 11.43 33.67
N ALA A 157 4.02 12.34 32.90
CA ALA A 157 3.79 13.78 32.97
C ALA A 157 2.51 14.23 32.23
N GLY A 158 1.74 13.30 31.64
CA GLY A 158 0.49 13.59 30.93
C GLY A 158 0.62 13.65 29.40
N TYR A 159 1.84 13.53 28.87
CA TYR A 159 2.11 13.57 27.42
C TYR A 159 2.07 12.15 26.84
N SER A 160 0.85 11.62 26.70
CA SER A 160 0.63 10.20 26.40
C SER A 160 1.08 9.71 25.01
N ASN A 161 1.53 10.62 24.12
CA ASN A 161 2.08 10.27 22.81
C ASN A 161 2.73 11.49 22.09
N PRO A 162 3.94 11.92 22.48
CA PRO A 162 4.64 12.98 21.75
C PRO A 162 5.05 12.51 20.35
N ALA A 163 5.02 13.39 19.35
CA ALA A 163 5.62 13.10 18.04
C ALA A 163 7.16 13.12 18.16
N LEU A 164 7.88 12.25 17.45
CA LEU A 164 9.34 12.13 17.58
C LEU A 164 10.07 12.79 16.42
N ALA A 165 10.92 13.77 16.69
CA ALA A 165 11.85 14.30 15.69
C ALA A 165 13.28 13.98 16.10
N PHE A 166 14.08 13.38 15.22
CA PHE A 166 15.49 13.12 15.46
C PHE A 166 16.37 13.95 14.54
N CYS A 167 17.44 14.51 15.08
CA CYS A 167 18.53 15.11 14.33
C CYS A 167 19.69 14.12 14.25
N LEU A 168 20.13 13.78 13.04
CA LEU A 168 21.35 12.99 12.83
C LEU A 168 22.58 13.90 12.78
N PRO A 169 23.64 13.60 13.56
CA PRO A 169 24.87 14.38 13.54
C PRO A 169 25.60 14.27 12.20
N ALA A 170 26.44 15.25 11.87
CA ALA A 170 27.22 15.24 10.63
C ALA A 170 28.07 13.97 10.45
N ALA A 171 28.52 13.34 11.54
CA ALA A 171 29.28 12.09 11.52
C ALA A 171 28.49 10.88 10.97
N ASP A 172 27.17 10.85 11.16
CA ASP A 172 26.27 9.75 10.77
C ASP A 172 25.67 9.94 9.37
N VAL A 173 26.02 11.02 8.68
CA VAL A 173 25.51 11.39 7.36
C VAL A 173 26.65 11.42 6.34
N THR A 174 26.49 10.66 5.26
CA THR A 174 27.39 10.76 4.10
C THR A 174 26.84 11.81 3.15
N LYS A 175 27.63 12.87 2.91
CA LYS A 175 27.33 13.92 1.92
C LYS A 175 27.95 13.62 0.56
N ARG A 176 27.19 13.85 -0.51
CA ARG A 176 27.68 13.80 -1.90
C ARG A 176 27.06 14.90 -2.73
N GLU A 177 27.91 15.73 -3.33
CA GLU A 177 27.46 16.71 -4.31
C GLU A 177 27.12 15.99 -5.63
N LEU A 178 25.98 16.36 -6.21
CA LEU A 178 25.48 15.84 -7.47
C LEU A 178 25.39 16.97 -8.49
N GLU A 179 26.11 16.82 -9.58
CA GLU A 179 26.00 17.69 -10.75
C GLU A 179 25.09 17.03 -11.79
N LEU A 180 24.11 17.79 -12.29
CA LEU A 180 23.18 17.36 -13.33
C LEU A 180 23.46 18.14 -14.63
N PRO A 181 24.19 17.56 -15.59
CA PRO A 181 24.50 18.24 -16.85
C PRO A 181 23.29 18.35 -17.79
N ASP A 182 22.28 17.50 -17.63
CA ASP A 182 21.09 17.44 -18.52
C ASP A 182 19.94 18.37 -18.06
N VAL A 183 20.14 19.16 -17.00
CA VAL A 183 19.11 20.05 -16.42
C VAL A 183 19.65 21.47 -16.44
N ASP A 184 19.00 22.32 -17.23
CA ASP A 184 19.31 23.75 -17.28
C ASP A 184 19.17 24.34 -15.87
N ALA A 185 20.21 25.01 -15.39
CA ALA A 185 20.11 25.76 -14.14
C ALA A 185 19.10 26.91 -14.29
N PRO A 186 18.45 27.30 -13.18
CA PRO A 186 17.53 28.43 -13.18
C PRO A 186 18.31 29.74 -13.36
N GLU A 187 17.62 30.84 -13.71
CA GLU A 187 18.24 32.17 -13.82
C GLU A 187 18.96 32.57 -12.50
N GLU A 188 20.00 33.41 -12.60
CA GLU A 188 20.81 33.88 -11.45
C GLU A 188 19.93 34.28 -10.26
N GLY A 189 20.15 33.65 -9.10
CA GLY A 189 19.45 33.92 -7.85
C GLY A 189 18.21 33.06 -7.57
N ALA A 190 17.79 32.16 -8.48
CA ALA A 190 16.72 31.21 -8.24
C ALA A 190 17.25 29.80 -7.90
N THR A 191 16.55 29.07 -7.03
CA THR A 191 16.84 27.65 -6.74
C THR A 191 15.90 26.72 -7.51
N LEU A 192 16.44 25.62 -8.04
CA LEU A 192 15.61 24.54 -8.57
C LEU A 192 15.10 23.69 -7.42
N ALA A 193 13.77 23.60 -7.26
CA ALA A 193 13.21 22.71 -6.27
C ALA A 193 13.46 21.24 -6.67
N VAL A 194 13.63 20.39 -5.66
CA VAL A 194 13.76 18.92 -5.85
C VAL A 194 12.55 18.34 -6.60
N GLU A 195 11.38 18.97 -6.45
CA GLU A 195 10.15 18.57 -7.12
C GLU A 195 10.21 18.77 -8.64
N ASP A 196 10.86 19.85 -9.10
CA ASP A 196 10.92 20.22 -10.52
C ASP A 196 11.81 19.26 -11.33
N VAL A 197 12.93 18.83 -10.75
CA VAL A 197 13.86 17.86 -11.37
C VAL A 197 13.34 16.41 -11.25
N GLY A 198 12.53 16.16 -10.23
CA GLY A 198 11.96 14.87 -9.91
C GLY A 198 12.94 13.95 -9.17
N ARG A 199 12.51 13.45 -8.00
CA ARG A 199 13.28 12.56 -7.12
C ARG A 199 13.86 11.31 -7.81
N LYS A 200 13.23 10.82 -8.89
CA LYS A 200 13.71 9.66 -9.66
C LYS A 200 14.98 9.97 -10.45
N THR A 201 15.09 11.17 -11.00
CA THR A 201 16.25 11.64 -11.78
C THR A 201 17.45 11.81 -10.85
N LEU A 202 17.25 12.52 -9.73
CA LEU A 202 18.25 12.71 -8.68
C LEU A 202 18.74 11.38 -8.10
N ARG A 203 17.83 10.44 -7.85
CA ARG A 203 18.20 9.09 -7.41
C ARG A 203 19.08 8.38 -8.44
N LYS A 204 18.77 8.47 -9.73
CA LYS A 204 19.57 7.83 -10.79
C LYS A 204 20.97 8.45 -10.88
N ALA A 205 21.08 9.77 -10.72
CA ALA A 205 22.36 10.46 -10.65
C ALA A 205 23.17 10.02 -9.43
N LEU A 206 22.52 9.90 -8.26
CA LEU A 206 23.15 9.40 -7.05
C LEU A 206 23.64 7.95 -7.21
N GLU A 207 22.83 7.05 -7.77
CA GLU A 207 23.21 5.66 -8.06
C GLU A 207 24.38 5.56 -9.05
N ALA A 208 24.62 6.58 -9.87
CA ALA A 208 25.76 6.63 -10.79
C ALA A 208 27.05 7.15 -10.14
N GLN A 209 26.95 8.09 -9.19
CA GLN A 209 28.08 8.75 -8.55
C GLN A 209 28.46 8.15 -7.18
N TYR A 210 27.57 7.38 -6.56
CA TYR A 210 27.76 6.77 -5.25
C TYR A 210 27.92 5.25 -5.35
N GLU A 211 29.06 4.73 -4.91
CA GLU A 211 29.40 3.30 -4.96
C GLU A 211 28.81 2.47 -3.80
N GLY A 212 28.18 3.12 -2.81
CA GLY A 212 27.64 2.45 -1.62
C GLY A 212 26.21 1.91 -1.78
N ALA A 213 25.80 1.06 -0.85
CA ALA A 213 24.45 0.50 -0.82
C ALA A 213 23.43 1.55 -0.35
N LEU A 214 22.58 2.04 -1.26
CA LEU A 214 21.51 2.97 -0.93
C LEU A 214 20.29 2.22 -0.36
N GLU A 215 20.00 2.43 0.92
CA GLU A 215 18.75 1.98 1.51
C GLU A 215 17.56 2.83 1.03
N LYS A 216 16.41 2.19 0.79
CA LYS A 216 15.21 2.90 0.30
C LYS A 216 14.69 3.87 1.36
N GLY A 217 14.65 5.16 1.02
CA GLY A 217 14.10 6.22 1.89
C GLY A 217 15.11 6.76 2.90
N ARG A 218 16.40 6.45 2.76
CA ARG A 218 17.48 6.95 3.62
C ARG A 218 18.40 7.93 2.91
N PHE A 219 17.82 8.68 1.99
CA PHE A 219 18.53 9.73 1.29
C PHE A 219 17.58 10.90 1.03
N ALA A 220 18.12 12.11 1.12
CA ALA A 220 17.43 13.34 0.82
C ALA A 220 18.33 14.22 -0.06
N PHE A 221 17.74 15.24 -0.68
CA PHE A 221 18.44 16.15 -1.56
C PHE A 221 18.20 17.59 -1.11
N LEU A 222 19.26 18.37 -1.01
CA LEU A 222 19.20 19.81 -0.78
C LEU A 222 19.59 20.53 -2.07
N PRO A 223 18.85 21.54 -2.54
CA PRO A 223 19.29 22.37 -3.66
C PRO A 223 20.57 23.14 -3.29
N MET A 224 21.49 23.23 -4.24
CA MET A 224 22.72 24.02 -4.10
C MET A 224 22.80 25.12 -5.16
N THR A 225 23.72 26.07 -4.96
CA THR A 225 24.03 27.08 -5.97
C THR A 225 24.55 26.42 -7.26
N PRO A 226 24.02 26.82 -8.43
CA PRO A 226 24.46 26.27 -9.70
C PRO A 226 25.95 26.58 -9.92
N SER A 227 26.71 25.64 -10.49
CA SER A 227 28.10 25.90 -10.84
C SER A 227 28.20 26.51 -12.23
N GLY A 228 28.97 27.59 -12.35
CA GLY A 228 29.25 28.27 -13.62
C GLY A 228 30.36 27.61 -14.46
N ASP A 229 30.99 26.54 -13.99
CA ASP A 229 32.20 25.96 -14.61
C ASP A 229 31.91 24.92 -15.73
N GLY A 230 30.66 24.80 -16.18
CA GLY A 230 30.25 23.89 -17.24
C GLY A 230 30.52 24.42 -18.66
N PRO A 231 30.99 23.58 -19.61
CA PRO A 231 31.22 23.97 -21.01
C PRO A 231 29.95 24.35 -21.79
N ASP A 232 28.75 23.99 -21.30
CA ASP A 232 27.45 24.24 -21.94
C ASP A 232 26.56 25.24 -21.15
N GLY A 233 27.08 25.87 -20.09
CA GLY A 233 26.33 26.79 -19.21
C GLY A 233 26.28 26.34 -17.75
N SER A 234 25.51 27.08 -16.94
CA SER A 234 25.32 26.80 -15.51
C SER A 234 24.62 25.46 -15.29
N THR A 235 25.25 24.54 -14.54
CA THR A 235 24.69 23.22 -14.23
C THR A 235 23.99 23.21 -12.88
N ALA A 236 22.84 22.53 -12.81
CA ALA A 236 22.11 22.38 -11.55
C ALA A 236 22.89 21.47 -10.59
N ARG A 237 23.05 21.93 -9.34
CA ARG A 237 23.76 21.22 -8.26
C ARG A 237 22.83 20.88 -7.11
N PHE A 238 23.01 19.68 -6.56
CA PHE A 238 22.26 19.20 -5.40
C PHE A 238 23.18 18.50 -4.42
N LEU A 239 22.97 18.71 -3.12
CA LEU A 239 23.63 17.94 -2.07
C LEU A 239 22.77 16.72 -1.74
N ALA A 240 23.27 15.53 -2.03
CA ALA A 240 22.69 14.30 -1.54
C ALA A 240 23.18 14.01 -0.11
N LEU A 241 22.22 13.90 0.81
CA LEU A 241 22.42 13.52 2.20
C LEU A 241 22.00 12.06 2.35
N ILE A 242 22.93 11.16 2.70
CA ILE A 242 22.68 9.73 2.84
C ILE A 242 22.91 9.33 4.30
N GLY A 243 21.89 8.79 4.96
CA GLY A 243 22.05 8.26 6.32
C GLY A 243 22.87 6.97 6.33
N GLN A 244 23.85 6.86 7.22
CA GLN A 244 24.68 5.66 7.33
C GLN A 244 23.90 4.47 7.89
N PRO A 245 24.13 3.23 7.42
CA PRO A 245 23.45 2.03 7.94
C PRO A 245 23.70 1.74 9.42
N THR A 246 24.78 2.29 9.98
CA THR A 246 25.25 2.13 11.37
C THR A 246 24.66 3.14 12.34
N ASP A 247 23.74 3.99 11.88
CA ASP A 247 23.20 5.04 12.74
C ASP A 247 22.48 4.46 13.99
N PRO A 248 22.63 5.13 15.15
CA PRO A 248 22.04 4.65 16.40
C PRO A 248 20.51 4.76 16.42
N VAL A 249 19.92 5.70 15.69
CA VAL A 249 18.49 6.02 15.76
C VAL A 249 17.64 4.94 15.10
N VAL A 250 17.90 4.64 13.83
CA VAL A 250 17.21 3.62 13.02
C VAL A 250 17.42 2.24 13.59
N SER A 251 18.64 1.93 14.06
CA SER A 251 18.93 0.66 14.71
C SER A 251 18.09 0.51 16.00
N THR A 252 18.04 1.53 16.84
CA THR A 252 17.23 1.56 18.05
C THR A 252 15.73 1.45 17.74
N LEU A 253 15.20 2.27 16.83
CA LEU A 253 13.78 2.23 16.44
C LEU A 253 13.38 0.87 15.84
N ARG A 254 14.27 0.24 15.07
CA ARG A 254 14.05 -1.11 14.55
C ARG A 254 13.96 -2.13 15.69
N THR A 255 14.87 -2.09 16.65
CA THR A 255 14.84 -3.00 17.81
C THR A 255 13.58 -2.82 18.65
N MET A 256 13.13 -1.58 18.88
CA MET A 256 11.89 -1.30 19.62
C MET A 256 10.66 -1.81 18.87
N ASN A 257 10.61 -1.60 17.54
CA ASN A 257 9.53 -2.10 16.71
C ASN A 257 9.48 -3.64 16.68
N GLU A 258 10.62 -4.31 16.62
CA GLU A 258 10.73 -5.78 16.70
C GLU A 258 10.27 -6.33 18.06
N ARG A 259 10.49 -5.58 19.15
CA ARG A 259 9.97 -5.90 20.50
C ARG A 259 8.48 -5.57 20.68
N GLY A 260 7.86 -4.88 19.73
CA GLY A 260 6.46 -4.44 19.82
C GLY A 260 6.25 -3.32 20.83
N GLU A 261 7.29 -2.56 21.13
CA GLU A 261 7.20 -1.38 21.98
C GLU A 261 6.38 -0.28 21.28
N ARG A 262 5.64 0.52 22.06
CA ARG A 262 4.76 1.55 21.52
C ARG A 262 5.57 2.76 21.06
N LEU A 263 5.95 2.76 19.79
CA LEU A 263 6.47 3.96 19.13
C LEU A 263 5.32 4.92 18.78
N PRO A 264 5.54 6.24 18.88
CA PRO A 264 4.56 7.22 18.45
C PRO A 264 4.33 7.14 16.94
N GLY A 265 3.12 7.49 16.50
CA GLY A 265 2.69 7.31 15.12
C GLY A 265 3.19 8.37 14.13
N GLN A 266 3.83 9.43 14.62
CA GLN A 266 4.41 10.50 13.82
C GLN A 266 5.88 10.62 14.22
N GLY A 267 6.74 10.67 13.22
CA GLY A 267 8.13 11.01 13.44
C GLY A 267 8.84 11.45 12.18
N LEU A 268 9.96 12.13 12.39
CA LEU A 268 10.80 12.75 11.37
C LEU A 268 12.25 12.49 11.74
N MET A 269 13.10 12.26 10.74
CA MET A 269 14.54 12.22 10.94
C MET A 269 15.22 13.15 9.96
N GLU A 270 15.79 14.23 10.49
CA GLU A 270 16.49 15.26 9.75
C GLU A 270 18.02 15.13 9.95
N THR A 271 18.80 15.96 9.24
CA THR A 271 20.25 16.07 9.45
C THR A 271 20.58 17.41 10.08
N GLU A 272 21.72 17.47 10.77
CA GLU A 272 22.24 18.76 11.25
C GLU A 272 22.34 19.80 10.13
N ILE A 273 22.85 19.39 8.96
CA ILE A 273 23.05 20.28 7.81
C ILE A 273 21.71 20.91 7.36
N SER A 274 20.64 20.11 7.23
CA SER A 274 19.34 20.64 6.79
C SER A 274 18.69 21.52 7.85
N LEU A 275 18.81 21.17 9.13
CA LEU A 275 18.23 21.92 10.24
C LEU A 275 18.94 23.25 10.47
N TYR A 276 20.28 23.27 10.52
CA TYR A 276 21.05 24.51 10.69
C TYR A 276 20.87 25.46 9.52
N PHE A 277 20.87 24.93 8.29
CA PHE A 277 20.57 25.72 7.11
C PHE A 277 19.15 26.30 7.17
N GLY A 278 18.14 25.48 7.50
CA GLY A 278 16.76 25.96 7.59
C GLY A 278 16.52 26.97 8.72
N LEU A 279 17.22 26.82 9.84
CA LEU A 279 17.16 27.77 10.96
C LEU A 279 17.81 29.11 10.60
N ALA A 280 18.96 29.09 9.90
CA ALA A 280 19.59 30.29 9.39
C ALA A 280 18.71 31.01 8.35
N GLN A 281 18.08 30.27 7.43
CA GLN A 281 17.13 30.84 6.47
C GLN A 281 15.91 31.47 7.16
N ALA A 282 15.40 30.83 8.22
CA ALA A 282 14.33 31.41 9.02
C ALA A 282 14.78 32.69 9.76
N ALA A 283 16.01 32.72 10.28
CA ALA A 283 16.59 33.91 10.91
C ALA A 283 16.73 35.08 9.92
N LEU A 284 17.31 34.84 8.74
CA LEU A 284 17.45 35.83 7.67
C LEU A 284 16.09 36.38 7.21
N ARG A 285 15.09 35.51 7.07
CA ARG A 285 13.71 35.90 6.75
C ARG A 285 13.11 36.84 7.80
N ASN A 286 13.29 36.51 9.07
CA ASN A 286 12.81 37.34 10.17
C ASN A 286 13.51 38.71 10.21
N ALA A 287 14.77 38.77 9.76
CA ALA A 287 15.53 40.01 9.60
C ALA A 287 15.20 40.78 8.30
N GLY A 288 14.54 40.15 7.32
CA GLY A 288 14.27 40.71 5.99
C GLY A 288 15.46 40.65 5.02
N ALA A 289 16.42 39.77 5.29
CA ALA A 289 17.72 39.61 4.62
C ALA A 289 17.82 38.30 3.81
N GLU A 290 16.74 37.87 3.15
CA GLU A 290 16.66 36.54 2.49
C GLU A 290 17.61 36.34 1.30
N GLN A 291 18.12 37.42 0.72
CA GLN A 291 19.04 37.39 -0.42
C GLN A 291 20.49 37.58 0.00
N GLU A 292 20.74 37.72 1.29
CA GLU A 292 22.07 37.98 1.84
C GLU A 292 22.82 36.66 2.06
N ASP A 293 24.14 36.71 1.88
CA ASP A 293 24.99 35.55 2.04
C ASP A 293 25.28 35.31 3.52
N ALA A 294 25.11 34.06 3.95
CA ALA A 294 25.29 33.69 5.34
C ALA A 294 26.21 32.49 5.53
N LEU A 295 27.00 32.57 6.61
CA LEU A 295 27.86 31.51 7.10
C LEU A 295 27.29 30.98 8.42
N VAL A 296 27.07 29.67 8.52
CA VAL A 296 26.73 29.00 9.78
C VAL A 296 27.93 28.20 10.25
N VAL A 297 28.42 28.48 11.45
CA VAL A 297 29.52 27.75 12.09
C VAL A 297 28.99 27.08 13.34
N ARG A 298 28.96 25.74 13.31
CA ARG A 298 28.64 24.92 14.47
C ARG A 298 29.91 24.24 14.97
N VAL A 299 30.30 24.50 16.21
CA VAL A 299 31.47 23.89 16.86
C VAL A 299 30.99 23.00 17.99
N ASP A 300 31.32 21.72 17.93
CA ASP A 300 30.98 20.74 18.95
C ASP A 300 32.26 20.14 19.54
N ASP A 301 32.10 19.27 20.55
CA ASP A 301 33.22 18.61 21.21
C ASP A 301 33.99 17.66 20.27
N ASP A 302 33.31 17.11 19.26
CA ASP A 302 33.86 16.10 18.34
C ASP A 302 34.27 16.67 16.97
N ASP A 303 33.54 17.67 16.45
CA ASP A 303 33.82 18.28 15.16
C ASP A 303 33.30 19.72 15.02
N ALA A 304 33.75 20.42 13.97
CA ALA A 304 33.17 21.68 13.53
C ALA A 304 32.49 21.53 12.15
N LEU A 305 31.39 22.24 11.93
CA LEU A 305 30.62 22.26 10.68
C LEU A 305 30.50 23.69 10.20
N ALA A 306 30.94 23.95 8.98
CA ALA A 306 30.78 25.22 8.29
C ALA A 306 29.81 25.06 7.13
N LEU A 307 28.76 25.88 7.10
CA LEU A 307 27.78 25.95 6.02
C LEU A 307 27.84 27.32 5.39
N PHE A 308 28.11 27.38 4.09
CA PHE A 308 28.09 28.61 3.31
C PHE A 308 26.82 28.65 2.47
N SER A 309 26.06 29.72 2.59
CA SER A 309 24.84 29.96 1.83
C SER A 309 24.96 31.22 0.99
N GLU A 310 24.35 31.17 -0.19
CA GLU A 310 24.25 32.28 -1.12
C GLU A 310 22.75 32.57 -1.32
N GLY A 311 22.27 33.65 -0.70
CA GLY A 311 20.85 33.91 -0.47
C GLY A 311 20.10 32.68 0.07
N ALA A 312 19.09 32.21 -0.68
CA ALA A 312 18.25 31.07 -0.29
C ALA A 312 18.85 29.68 -0.60
N SER A 313 20.08 29.62 -1.12
CA SER A 313 20.70 28.38 -1.62
C SER A 313 21.90 27.98 -0.77
N LEU A 314 22.14 26.67 -0.61
CA LEU A 314 23.40 26.21 -0.03
C LEU A 314 24.52 26.25 -1.08
N ARG A 315 25.61 26.97 -0.82
CA ARG A 315 26.77 27.04 -1.72
C ARG A 315 27.76 25.92 -1.44
N HIS A 316 28.10 25.70 -0.17
CA HIS A 316 29.06 24.68 0.24
C HIS A 316 28.85 24.25 1.70
N THR A 317 29.28 23.02 2.03
CA THR A 317 29.23 22.50 3.40
C THR A 317 30.49 21.68 3.70
N GLU A 318 31.18 22.00 4.79
CA GLU A 318 32.37 21.26 5.23
C GLU A 318 32.33 20.84 6.70
N THR A 319 32.75 19.60 6.96
CA THR A 319 32.85 19.05 8.32
C THR A 319 34.33 18.88 8.68
N LEU A 320 34.80 19.71 9.60
CA LEU A 320 36.17 19.82 10.06
C LEU A 320 36.37 18.95 11.31
N ARG A 321 36.74 17.68 11.10
CA ARG A 321 37.02 16.72 12.20
C ARG A 321 38.28 17.05 13.02
N SER A 322 39.09 18.01 12.56
CA SER A 322 40.31 18.42 13.25
C SER A 322 40.10 19.61 14.18
N LEU A 323 38.88 20.17 14.23
CA LEU A 323 38.52 21.30 15.06
C LEU A 323 37.38 20.91 15.99
N THR A 324 37.53 21.31 17.24
CA THR A 324 36.63 21.00 18.34
C THR A 324 36.40 22.25 19.18
N ALA A 325 35.42 22.21 20.08
CA ALA A 325 35.12 23.31 20.99
C ALA A 325 36.24 23.64 22.00
N GLN A 326 37.28 22.80 22.06
CA GLN A 326 38.47 23.02 22.91
C GLN A 326 39.56 23.85 22.21
N ASP A 327 39.47 24.03 20.90
CA ASP A 327 40.44 24.81 20.14
C ASP A 327 40.21 26.32 20.33
N ASP A 328 41.28 27.10 20.22
CA ASP A 328 41.20 28.55 20.35
C ASP A 328 40.26 29.16 19.28
N PRO A 329 39.37 30.09 19.64
CA PRO A 329 38.44 30.74 18.70
C PRO A 329 39.11 31.32 17.44
N GLU A 330 40.31 31.90 17.57
CA GLU A 330 41.09 32.42 16.44
C GLU A 330 41.51 31.31 15.46
N THR A 331 41.83 30.12 15.97
CA THR A 331 42.19 28.95 15.15
C THR A 331 40.98 28.49 14.34
N ILE A 332 39.80 28.45 14.96
CA ILE A 332 38.55 28.10 14.29
C ILE A 332 38.23 29.13 13.19
N CYS A 333 38.27 30.42 13.51
CA CYS A 333 38.02 31.50 12.56
C CYS A 333 38.98 31.44 11.36
N SER A 334 40.29 31.31 11.62
CA SER A 334 41.31 31.26 10.56
C SER A 334 41.12 30.06 9.62
N ARG A 335 40.67 28.91 10.13
CA ARG A 335 40.37 27.74 9.30
C ARG A 335 39.13 27.96 8.44
N VAL A 336 38.09 28.58 8.98
CA VAL A 336 36.87 28.91 8.23
C VAL A 336 37.15 29.94 7.13
N LEU A 337 37.94 30.97 7.40
CA LEU A 337 38.40 31.92 6.38
C LEU A 337 39.20 31.23 5.27
N LEU A 338 40.06 30.27 5.63
CA LEU A 338 40.81 29.52 4.64
C LEU A 338 39.89 28.65 3.75
N LEU A 339 38.78 28.12 4.29
CA LEU A 339 37.76 27.47 3.46
C LEU A 339 37.08 28.46 2.52
N GLN A 340 36.72 29.65 3.02
CA GLN A 340 36.13 30.71 2.19
C GLN A 340 37.05 31.06 1.01
N ASP A 341 38.35 31.23 1.27
CA ASP A 341 39.38 31.49 0.25
C ASP A 341 39.55 30.29 -0.72
N GLU A 342 39.60 29.07 -0.21
CA GLU A 342 39.80 27.85 -1.01
C GLU A 342 38.66 27.62 -2.01
N TYR A 343 37.43 27.90 -1.59
CA TYR A 343 36.23 27.76 -2.42
C TYR A 343 35.84 29.03 -3.18
N GLY A 344 36.65 30.11 -3.08
CA GLY A 344 36.40 31.38 -3.75
C GLY A 344 35.05 31.98 -3.40
N ILE A 345 34.65 31.84 -2.13
CA ILE A 345 33.37 32.34 -1.62
C ILE A 345 33.51 33.84 -1.30
N ASP A 346 32.52 34.63 -1.70
CA ASP A 346 32.51 36.08 -1.49
C ASP A 346 32.41 36.45 -0.01
N ASP A 347 32.45 37.74 0.31
CA ASP A 347 32.32 38.20 1.70
C ASP A 347 30.91 37.92 2.25
N MET A 348 30.85 37.33 3.44
CA MET A 348 29.59 36.98 4.11
C MET A 348 28.99 38.21 4.81
N GLN A 349 27.67 38.36 4.72
CA GLN A 349 26.94 39.47 5.35
C GLN A 349 26.40 39.07 6.73
N HIS A 350 26.09 37.78 6.91
CA HIS A 350 25.63 37.22 8.17
C HIS A 350 26.49 36.04 8.61
N VAL A 351 26.85 35.98 9.89
CA VAL A 351 27.57 34.85 10.48
C VAL A 351 26.80 34.34 11.70
N PHE A 352 26.28 33.14 11.60
CA PHE A 352 25.57 32.46 12.69
C PHE A 352 26.51 31.48 13.39
N VAL A 353 26.66 31.64 14.69
CA VAL A 353 27.55 30.78 15.50
C VAL A 353 26.73 29.90 16.44
N VAL A 354 27.13 28.64 16.59
CA VAL A 354 26.65 27.73 17.63
C VAL A 354 27.84 26.99 18.17
N SER A 355 28.08 27.03 19.48
CA SER A 355 29.20 26.31 20.09
C SER A 355 28.79 25.58 21.37
N SER A 356 29.37 24.41 21.65
CA SER A 356 29.21 23.73 22.94
C SER A 356 29.99 24.45 24.06
N ALA A 357 31.09 25.12 23.71
CA ALA A 357 31.92 25.88 24.64
C ALA A 357 32.35 27.24 24.06
N GLN A 358 32.57 28.23 24.93
CA GLN A 358 33.14 29.54 24.57
C GLN A 358 32.41 30.29 23.44
N GLU A 359 31.07 30.16 23.33
CA GLU A 359 30.31 30.75 22.22
C GLU A 359 30.51 32.26 22.11
N ASP A 360 30.50 32.99 23.23
CA ASP A 360 30.69 34.45 23.23
C ASP A 360 32.08 34.85 22.72
N ALA A 361 33.13 34.14 23.12
CA ALA A 361 34.49 34.38 22.64
C ALA A 361 34.64 34.06 21.14
N LEU A 362 33.90 33.05 20.66
CA LEU A 362 33.85 32.71 19.24
C LEU A 362 33.13 33.78 18.42
N VAL A 363 32.01 34.31 18.93
CA VAL A 363 31.30 35.45 18.31
C VAL A 363 32.22 36.67 18.24
N GLU A 364 32.87 37.05 19.35
CA GLU A 364 33.83 38.18 19.37
C GLU A 364 34.97 38.00 18.37
N SER A 365 35.48 36.77 18.25
CA SER A 365 36.54 36.46 17.28
C SER A 365 36.03 36.61 15.85
N PHE A 366 34.86 36.07 15.51
CA PHE A 366 34.26 36.25 14.19
C PHE A 366 33.96 37.72 13.88
N GLU A 367 33.50 38.52 14.85
CA GLU A 367 33.29 39.97 14.66
C GLU A 367 34.60 40.69 14.31
N MET A 368 35.74 40.25 14.87
CA MET A 368 37.05 40.81 14.57
C MET A 368 37.52 40.48 13.14
N PHE A 369 37.22 39.27 12.65
CA PHE A 369 37.63 38.81 11.33
C PHE A 369 36.65 39.21 10.20
N PHE A 370 35.37 39.40 10.53
CA PHE A 370 34.30 39.83 9.62
C PHE A 370 33.68 41.14 10.09
N PRO A 371 34.41 42.28 10.00
CA PRO A 371 33.96 43.56 10.57
C PRO A 371 32.71 44.13 9.90
N ASP A 372 32.44 43.73 8.66
CA ASP A 372 31.27 44.17 7.90
C ASP A 372 30.08 43.18 8.01
N ALA A 373 30.27 42.03 8.65
CA ALA A 373 29.23 41.02 8.80
C ALA A 373 28.49 41.14 10.14
N HIS A 374 27.21 40.79 10.15
CA HIS A 374 26.41 40.65 11.35
C HIS A 374 26.64 39.27 11.96
N VAL A 375 27.47 39.22 13.01
CA VAL A 375 27.77 37.99 13.75
C VAL A 375 26.83 37.85 14.93
N GLU A 376 26.13 36.72 15.02
CA GLU A 376 25.26 36.43 16.15
C GLU A 376 25.13 34.92 16.41
N PRO A 377 24.86 34.52 17.66
CA PRO A 377 24.62 33.13 17.98
C PRO A 377 23.23 32.71 17.51
N LEU A 378 23.15 31.57 16.82
CA LEU A 378 21.91 31.09 16.18
C LEU A 378 20.81 30.80 17.21
N ARG A 379 21.17 30.51 18.47
CA ARG A 379 20.21 30.29 19.56
C ARG A 379 19.32 31.50 19.85
N ARG A 380 19.72 32.73 19.51
CA ARG A 380 18.88 33.94 19.68
C ARG A 380 17.65 33.95 18.78
N HIS A 381 17.69 33.20 17.68
CA HIS A 381 16.58 33.06 16.74
C HIS A 381 15.62 31.93 17.10
N LEU A 382 15.89 31.20 18.17
CA LEU A 382 14.97 30.22 18.73
C LEU A 382 14.04 30.89 19.75
N PRO A 383 12.86 30.30 20.05
CA PRO A 383 11.95 30.86 21.04
C PRO A 383 12.68 31.08 22.39
N ALA A 384 12.47 32.23 23.05
CA ALA A 384 13.29 32.66 24.20
C ALA A 384 13.32 31.70 25.40
N GLU A 385 12.34 30.79 25.53
CA GLU A 385 12.28 29.79 26.61
C GLU A 385 13.08 28.52 26.29
N THR A 386 13.70 28.44 25.11
CA THR A 386 14.19 27.17 24.57
C THR A 386 15.56 26.78 25.13
N ILE A 387 16.47 27.74 25.25
CA ILE A 387 17.87 27.50 25.60
C ILE A 387 18.26 28.49 26.70
N ALA A 388 18.82 27.98 27.80
CA ALA A 388 19.37 28.84 28.84
C ALA A 388 20.71 29.43 28.38
N ASP A 389 21.04 30.65 28.80
CA ASP A 389 22.28 31.33 28.37
C ASP A 389 23.56 30.55 28.74
N ASP A 390 23.50 29.68 29.76
CA ASP A 390 24.61 28.87 30.28
C ASP A 390 24.40 27.35 30.05
N ASP A 391 23.76 26.98 28.94
CA ASP A 391 23.56 25.57 28.59
C ASP A 391 24.86 24.95 28.06
N GLU A 392 25.53 24.14 28.88
CA GLU A 392 26.71 23.31 28.52
C GLU A 392 26.45 22.42 27.29
N HIS A 393 25.19 22.22 26.91
CA HIS A 393 24.78 21.42 25.75
C HIS A 393 24.04 22.25 24.70
N ALA A 394 24.44 23.51 24.52
CA ALA A 394 23.84 24.44 23.57
C ALA A 394 23.66 23.84 22.16
N VAL A 395 24.69 23.20 21.59
CA VAL A 395 24.62 22.54 20.27
C VAL A 395 23.50 21.50 20.21
N ALA A 396 23.49 20.58 21.17
CA ALA A 396 22.49 19.52 21.23
C ALA A 396 21.06 20.08 21.43
N SER A 397 20.94 21.13 22.26
CA SER A 397 19.68 21.83 22.51
C SER A 397 19.16 22.56 21.27
N VAL A 398 20.03 23.24 20.51
CA VAL A 398 19.68 23.89 19.23
C VAL A 398 19.21 22.85 18.22
N SER A 399 19.99 21.78 18.01
CA SER A 399 19.64 20.70 17.08
C SER A 399 18.31 20.02 17.41
N ALA A 400 18.11 19.64 18.68
CA ALA A 400 16.87 18.99 19.12
C ALA A 400 15.66 19.93 19.00
N THR A 401 15.83 21.22 19.28
CA THR A 401 14.77 22.22 19.09
C THR A 401 14.43 22.40 17.62
N ALA A 402 15.43 22.55 16.75
CA ALA A 402 15.23 22.72 15.32
C ALA A 402 14.45 21.53 14.75
N ALA A 403 14.81 20.30 15.13
CA ALA A 403 14.08 19.10 14.76
C ALA A 403 12.61 19.13 15.24
N ALA A 404 12.37 19.58 16.47
CA ALA A 404 11.02 19.70 17.01
C ALA A 404 10.17 20.78 16.31
N LEU A 405 10.76 21.95 16.03
CA LEU A 405 10.12 23.05 15.29
C LEU A 405 9.74 22.65 13.88
N ARG A 406 10.60 21.86 13.24
CA ARG A 406 10.35 21.31 11.91
C ARG A 406 9.13 20.39 11.89
N LEU A 407 9.05 19.46 12.84
CA LEU A 407 7.94 18.49 12.89
C LEU A 407 6.62 19.14 13.33
N SER A 408 6.67 20.22 14.11
CA SER A 408 5.46 20.94 14.51
C SER A 408 4.85 21.79 13.40
N GLY A 409 5.61 22.13 12.35
CA GLY A 409 5.14 22.96 11.25
C GLY A 409 4.86 24.41 11.67
N HIS A 410 5.68 24.95 12.58
CA HIS A 410 5.47 26.32 13.07
C HIS A 410 5.58 27.33 11.92
N ALA A 411 4.54 28.16 11.72
CA ALA A 411 4.41 29.03 10.54
C ALA A 411 5.61 29.98 10.30
N GLY A 412 6.31 30.39 11.36
CA GLY A 412 7.52 31.22 11.26
C GLY A 412 8.79 30.50 10.80
N TYR A 413 8.89 29.17 10.98
CA TYR A 413 10.09 28.39 10.65
C TYR A 413 9.86 27.37 9.52
N ASP A 414 8.62 26.94 9.28
CA ASP A 414 8.27 25.90 8.31
C ASP A 414 8.75 26.20 6.88
N GLN A 415 8.76 27.48 6.51
CA GLN A 415 9.18 27.91 5.17
C GLN A 415 10.71 27.99 4.99
N GLY A 416 11.48 27.97 6.09
CA GLY A 416 12.94 27.96 6.04
C GLY A 416 13.51 26.55 5.90
N PHE A 417 12.80 25.55 6.42
CA PHE A 417 13.28 24.18 6.40
C PHE A 417 13.08 23.48 5.05
N ALA A 418 14.07 22.67 4.67
CA ALA A 418 13.98 21.82 3.49
C ALA A 418 13.08 20.58 3.74
N ASP A 419 12.56 20.00 2.67
CA ASP A 419 11.83 18.72 2.74
C ASP A 419 12.81 17.53 2.82
N VAL A 420 13.46 17.40 3.98
CA VAL A 420 14.44 16.35 4.28
C VAL A 420 13.87 15.41 5.33
N ASP A 421 13.55 14.18 4.93
CA ASP A 421 13.21 13.09 5.85
C ASP A 421 14.01 11.85 5.50
N LEU A 422 14.88 11.44 6.41
CA LEU A 422 15.69 10.24 6.32
C LEU A 422 15.07 9.05 7.05
N LEU A 423 13.91 9.23 7.70
CA LEU A 423 13.27 8.18 8.48
C LEU A 423 12.68 7.11 7.55
N PRO A 424 13.09 5.83 7.69
CA PRO A 424 12.54 4.78 6.86
C PRO A 424 11.02 4.67 7.08
N PRO A 425 10.19 4.71 6.03
CA PRO A 425 8.73 4.70 6.16
C PRO A 425 8.17 3.39 6.73
N LYS A 426 9.02 2.36 6.88
CA LYS A 426 8.69 1.07 7.50
C LYS A 426 8.71 1.11 9.03
N LEU A 427 9.41 2.09 9.63
CA LEU A 427 9.56 2.20 11.09
C LEU A 427 8.46 3.04 11.72
N LEU A 428 7.89 3.96 10.95
CA LEU A 428 6.63 4.58 11.34
C LEU A 428 5.53 3.55 11.17
N THR A 429 5.08 2.99 12.29
CA THR A 429 3.85 2.22 12.35
C THR A 429 2.75 3.16 11.89
N ARG A 430 2.38 3.06 10.60
CA ARG A 430 1.31 3.83 10.01
C ARG A 430 0.10 3.56 10.89
N ARG A 431 -0.21 4.51 11.78
CA ARG A 431 -1.49 4.49 12.48
C ARG A 431 -2.47 4.36 11.36
N PHE A 432 -3.19 3.25 11.35
CA PHE A 432 -4.28 3.03 10.42
C PHE A 432 -5.31 4.07 10.85
N THR A 433 -5.09 5.33 10.45
CA THR A 433 -6.12 6.32 10.33
C THR A 433 -6.99 5.68 9.27
N LEU A 434 -7.97 4.89 9.72
CA LEU A 434 -9.11 4.61 8.89
C LEU A 434 -9.54 6.01 8.46
N PRO A 435 -9.41 6.36 7.17
CA PRO A 435 -10.08 7.55 6.72
C PRO A 435 -11.54 7.21 7.03
N PHE A 436 -12.07 7.79 8.10
CA PHE A 436 -13.50 7.89 8.33
C PHE A 436 -14.00 8.85 7.25
N SER A 437 -13.88 8.40 6.00
CA SER A 437 -14.58 8.94 4.86
C SER A 437 -16.05 8.89 5.25
N SER A 438 -16.78 9.92 4.86
CA SER A 438 -18.25 9.98 4.98
C SER A 438 -18.95 8.73 4.43
N ALA A 439 -18.25 7.90 3.64
CA ALA A 439 -18.71 6.59 3.21
C ALA A 439 -18.88 5.53 4.32
N VAL A 440 -18.11 5.58 5.41
CA VAL A 440 -18.19 4.57 6.50
C VAL A 440 -19.54 4.60 7.23
N PRO A 441 -20.07 5.75 7.69
CA PRO A 441 -21.41 5.78 8.28
C PRO A 441 -22.51 5.43 7.27
N VAL A 442 -22.33 5.76 5.98
CA VAL A 442 -23.27 5.36 4.91
C VAL A 442 -23.27 3.84 4.70
N LEU A 443 -22.08 3.22 4.69
CA LEU A 443 -21.95 1.76 4.57
C LEU A 443 -22.56 1.05 5.78
N LEU A 444 -22.34 1.59 6.99
CA LEU A 444 -22.88 1.03 8.23
C LEU A 444 -24.41 1.17 8.28
N ALA A 445 -24.95 2.31 7.84
CA ALA A 445 -26.40 2.49 7.67
C ALA A 445 -26.97 1.53 6.61
N LEU A 446 -26.28 1.34 5.49
CA LEU A 446 -26.69 0.40 4.44
C LEU A 446 -26.66 -1.05 4.94
N LEU A 447 -25.67 -1.42 5.75
CA LEU A 447 -25.57 -2.73 6.38
C LEU A 447 -26.70 -2.95 7.40
N ALA A 448 -27.06 -1.93 8.17
CA ALA A 448 -28.22 -1.97 9.07
C ALA A 448 -29.54 -2.16 8.30
N VAL A 449 -29.74 -1.42 7.21
CA VAL A 449 -30.92 -1.56 6.34
C VAL A 449 -30.97 -2.95 5.71
N ALA A 450 -29.85 -3.47 5.23
CA ALA A 450 -29.77 -4.83 4.68
C ALA A 450 -30.13 -5.88 5.74
N GLY A 451 -29.59 -5.75 6.96
CA GLY A 451 -29.91 -6.65 8.08
C GLY A 451 -31.41 -6.65 8.42
N ILE A 452 -32.04 -5.47 8.49
CA ILE A 452 -33.48 -5.34 8.72
C ILE A 452 -34.28 -5.96 7.57
N PHE A 453 -33.90 -5.67 6.32
CA PHE A 453 -34.56 -6.23 5.13
C PHE A 453 -34.53 -7.76 5.13
N PHE A 454 -33.37 -8.37 5.37
CA PHE A 454 -33.24 -9.82 5.44
C PHE A 454 -34.02 -10.41 6.62
N GLY A 455 -34.02 -9.75 7.77
CA GLY A 455 -34.81 -10.15 8.94
C GLY A 455 -36.32 -10.20 8.65
N VAL A 456 -36.87 -9.13 8.07
CA VAL A 456 -38.30 -9.09 7.67
C VAL A 456 -38.60 -10.12 6.60
N ARG A 457 -37.72 -10.26 5.61
CA ARG A 457 -37.88 -11.23 4.52
C ARG A 457 -37.91 -12.67 5.04
N TYR A 458 -37.06 -12.98 6.01
CA TYR A 458 -37.00 -14.28 6.65
C TYR A 458 -38.30 -14.60 7.40
N GLN A 459 -38.81 -13.66 8.20
CA GLN A 459 -40.08 -13.83 8.91
C GLN A 459 -41.25 -14.07 7.95
N TYR A 460 -41.30 -13.32 6.85
CA TYR A 460 -42.31 -13.55 5.80
C TYR A 460 -42.20 -14.96 5.22
N MET A 461 -40.99 -15.44 4.91
CA MET A 461 -40.80 -16.80 4.41
C MET A 461 -41.17 -17.88 5.43
N ALA A 462 -40.84 -17.67 6.70
CA ALA A 462 -41.21 -18.59 7.78
C ALA A 462 -42.73 -18.69 7.91
N SER A 463 -43.45 -17.58 7.78
CA SER A 463 -44.93 -17.58 7.81
C SER A 463 -45.55 -18.35 6.64
N GLN A 464 -45.01 -18.22 5.43
CA GLN A 464 -45.49 -19.00 4.28
C GLN A 464 -45.21 -20.51 4.45
N GLN A 465 -44.06 -20.87 5.01
CA GLN A 465 -43.76 -22.27 5.30
C GLN A 465 -44.67 -22.84 6.38
N ALA A 466 -45.04 -22.05 7.38
CA ALA A 466 -46.00 -22.46 8.41
C ALA A 466 -47.38 -22.74 7.79
N GLU A 467 -47.87 -21.85 6.92
CA GLU A 467 -49.14 -22.03 6.23
C GLU A 467 -49.13 -23.26 5.30
N VAL A 468 -48.04 -23.47 4.56
CA VAL A 468 -47.90 -24.66 3.70
C VAL A 468 -47.86 -25.94 4.52
N ARG A 469 -47.15 -25.94 5.67
CA ARG A 469 -47.14 -27.08 6.60
C ARG A 469 -48.50 -27.34 7.20
N GLU A 470 -49.25 -26.30 7.56
CA GLU A 470 -50.60 -26.43 8.06
C GLU A 470 -51.54 -27.02 6.99
N ARG A 471 -51.41 -26.58 5.73
CA ARG A 471 -52.13 -27.17 4.59
C ARG A 471 -51.74 -28.64 4.36
N LEU A 472 -50.45 -28.98 4.47
CA LEU A 472 -49.97 -30.36 4.37
C LEU A 472 -50.52 -31.24 5.50
N ASN A 473 -50.56 -30.72 6.73
CA ASN A 473 -51.15 -31.42 7.88
C ASN A 473 -52.68 -31.52 7.79
N ALA A 474 -53.33 -30.63 7.03
CA ALA A 474 -54.76 -30.70 6.73
C ALA A 474 -55.10 -31.76 5.66
N TYR A 475 -54.12 -32.28 4.92
CA TYR A 475 -54.31 -33.50 4.15
C TYR A 475 -54.27 -34.70 5.11
N PRO A 476 -55.31 -35.55 5.14
CA PRO A 476 -55.35 -36.66 6.08
C PRO A 476 -54.17 -37.63 5.84
N GLU A 477 -53.51 -38.05 6.92
CA GLU A 477 -52.42 -39.06 6.95
C GLU A 477 -52.77 -40.40 6.29
N ASN A 478 -54.02 -40.60 5.88
CA ASN A 478 -54.54 -41.78 5.20
C ASN A 478 -53.89 -42.06 3.83
N ALA A 479 -53.09 -41.13 3.28
CA ALA A 479 -52.28 -41.40 2.10
C ALA A 479 -51.07 -42.32 2.40
N ALA A 480 -50.62 -42.39 3.65
CA ALA A 480 -49.53 -43.30 4.05
C ALA A 480 -50.00 -44.75 4.25
N ASP A 481 -51.30 -44.95 4.50
CA ASP A 481 -51.93 -46.27 4.71
C ASP A 481 -52.76 -46.76 3.50
N ALA A 482 -52.65 -46.08 2.35
CA ALA A 482 -53.37 -46.46 1.14
C ALA A 482 -53.02 -47.90 0.74
N THR A 483 -54.02 -48.78 0.76
CA THR A 483 -53.87 -50.20 0.41
C THR A 483 -53.38 -50.29 -1.04
N PRO A 484 -52.48 -51.22 -1.41
CA PRO A 484 -51.93 -51.31 -2.78
C PRO A 484 -52.98 -51.39 -3.90
N GLN A 485 -54.22 -51.80 -3.58
CA GLN A 485 -55.35 -51.80 -4.51
C GLN A 485 -55.85 -50.39 -4.88
N GLN A 486 -55.79 -49.42 -3.95
CA GLN A 486 -56.18 -48.03 -4.21
C GLN A 486 -55.15 -47.33 -5.11
N LEU A 487 -53.86 -47.55 -4.86
CA LEU A 487 -52.79 -47.06 -5.73
C LEU A 487 -52.88 -47.63 -7.15
N GLN A 488 -53.27 -48.91 -7.29
CA GLN A 488 -53.49 -49.51 -8.60
C GLN A 488 -54.67 -48.86 -9.33
N ALA A 489 -55.79 -48.61 -8.64
CA ALA A 489 -56.94 -47.93 -9.20
C ALA A 489 -56.61 -46.49 -9.66
N ASP A 490 -55.79 -45.78 -8.89
CA ASP A 490 -55.32 -44.44 -9.26
C ASP A 490 -54.40 -44.48 -10.48
N ILE A 491 -53.46 -45.42 -10.54
CA ILE A 491 -52.58 -45.62 -11.71
C ILE A 491 -53.41 -45.95 -12.95
N ASP A 492 -54.41 -46.81 -12.83
CA ASP A 492 -55.27 -47.19 -13.94
C ASP A 492 -56.16 -46.00 -14.38
N SER A 493 -56.60 -45.16 -13.44
CA SER A 493 -57.33 -43.92 -13.75
C SER A 493 -56.46 -42.91 -14.52
N VAL A 494 -55.19 -42.77 -14.14
CA VAL A 494 -54.23 -41.87 -14.81
C VAL A 494 -53.89 -42.41 -16.20
N LYS A 495 -53.71 -43.73 -16.35
CA LYS A 495 -53.52 -44.36 -17.66
C LYS A 495 -54.72 -44.15 -18.56
N ALA A 496 -55.94 -44.38 -18.07
CA ALA A 496 -57.15 -44.13 -18.83
C ALA A 496 -57.31 -42.66 -19.25
N ALA A 497 -56.89 -41.71 -18.41
CA ALA A 497 -56.84 -40.30 -18.78
C ALA A 497 -55.80 -40.02 -19.88
N SER A 498 -54.61 -40.61 -19.78
CA SER A 498 -53.56 -40.45 -20.79
C SER A 498 -53.97 -41.00 -22.17
N GLU A 499 -54.65 -42.15 -22.23
CA GLU A 499 -55.16 -42.72 -23.47
C GLU A 499 -56.22 -41.83 -24.13
N ARG A 500 -57.08 -41.18 -23.33
CA ARG A 500 -58.05 -40.20 -23.85
C ARG A 500 -57.38 -38.99 -24.47
N TYR A 501 -56.28 -38.49 -23.88
CA TYR A 501 -55.52 -37.38 -24.47
C TYR A 501 -54.84 -37.77 -25.79
N LEU A 502 -54.30 -38.99 -25.89
CA LEU A 502 -53.71 -39.47 -27.15
C LEU A 502 -54.76 -39.61 -28.26
N GLN A 503 -55.95 -40.12 -27.96
CA GLN A 503 -57.05 -40.16 -28.93
C GLN A 503 -57.49 -38.76 -29.36
N ALA A 504 -57.57 -37.81 -28.44
CA ALA A 504 -57.93 -36.43 -28.77
C ALA A 504 -56.88 -35.76 -29.70
N LEU A 505 -55.59 -36.03 -29.48
CA LEU A 505 -54.52 -35.54 -30.34
C LEU A 505 -54.58 -36.15 -31.75
N GLN A 506 -54.87 -37.44 -31.87
CA GLN A 506 -55.01 -38.09 -33.18
C GLN A 506 -56.20 -37.53 -33.98
N VAL A 507 -57.33 -37.28 -33.30
CA VAL A 507 -58.48 -36.61 -33.92
C VAL A 507 -58.12 -35.18 -34.36
N LEU A 508 -57.31 -34.47 -33.57
CA LEU A 508 -56.83 -33.14 -33.94
C LEU A 508 -55.95 -33.18 -35.20
N ASP A 509 -55.07 -34.19 -35.31
CA ASP A 509 -54.16 -34.37 -36.45
C ASP A 509 -54.94 -34.71 -37.75
N ASP A 510 -55.94 -35.59 -37.66
CA ASP A 510 -56.84 -35.91 -38.78
C ASP A 510 -57.65 -34.70 -39.24
N LEU A 511 -58.13 -33.86 -38.30
CA LEU A 511 -58.83 -32.61 -38.61
C LEU A 511 -57.91 -31.59 -39.28
N LEU A 512 -56.66 -31.49 -38.83
CA LEU A 512 -55.68 -30.57 -39.40
C LEU A 512 -55.31 -30.98 -40.83
N MET A 513 -55.01 -32.26 -41.09
CA MET A 513 -54.77 -32.77 -42.44
C MET A 513 -55.97 -32.56 -43.37
N GLY A 514 -57.19 -32.75 -42.87
CA GLY A 514 -58.42 -32.54 -43.63
C GLY A 514 -58.68 -31.08 -44.00
N SER A 515 -58.29 -30.12 -43.16
CA SER A 515 -58.53 -28.69 -43.42
C SER A 515 -57.59 -28.08 -44.48
N ASP A 516 -56.35 -28.58 -44.55
CA ASP A 516 -55.32 -28.02 -45.43
C ASP A 516 -55.57 -28.36 -46.91
N GLN A 517 -56.07 -29.58 -47.18
CA GLN A 517 -56.43 -30.00 -48.54
C GLN A 517 -57.54 -29.11 -49.16
N TRP A 518 -58.52 -28.68 -48.37
CA TRP A 518 -59.60 -27.81 -48.85
C TRP A 518 -59.10 -26.39 -49.09
N SER A 519 -58.27 -25.87 -48.18
CA SER A 519 -57.68 -24.53 -48.29
C SER A 519 -56.79 -24.43 -49.55
N HIS A 520 -55.98 -25.44 -49.82
CA HIS A 520 -55.16 -25.50 -51.03
C HIS A 520 -55.98 -25.64 -52.32
N ALA A 521 -57.01 -26.49 -52.33
CA ALA A 521 -57.87 -26.64 -53.49
C ALA A 521 -58.62 -25.33 -53.82
N LEU A 522 -59.12 -24.63 -52.81
CA LEU A 522 -59.76 -23.33 -52.99
C LEU A 522 -58.76 -22.27 -53.51
N ALA A 523 -57.54 -22.26 -52.98
CA ALA A 523 -56.48 -21.35 -53.43
C ALA A 523 -56.07 -21.63 -54.90
N GLU A 524 -55.99 -22.89 -55.31
CA GLU A 524 -55.67 -23.26 -56.69
C GLU A 524 -56.81 -22.87 -57.65
N ILE A 525 -58.06 -23.21 -57.31
CA ILE A 525 -59.23 -22.89 -58.15
C ILE A 525 -59.43 -21.38 -58.25
N SER A 526 -59.28 -20.62 -57.16
CA SER A 526 -59.40 -19.15 -57.18
C SER A 526 -58.32 -18.51 -58.06
N ARG A 527 -57.07 -18.98 -57.98
CA ARG A 527 -55.96 -18.51 -58.82
C ARG A 527 -56.22 -18.80 -60.30
N GLU A 528 -56.64 -20.01 -60.64
CA GLU A 528 -56.91 -20.37 -62.04
C GLU A 528 -58.16 -19.65 -62.59
N THR A 529 -59.19 -19.45 -61.75
CA THR A 529 -60.38 -18.66 -62.13
C THR A 529 -60.01 -17.20 -62.41
N ALA A 530 -59.17 -16.60 -61.56
CA ALA A 530 -58.67 -15.24 -61.75
C ALA A 530 -57.86 -15.11 -63.05
N ALA A 531 -57.06 -16.12 -63.40
CA ALA A 531 -56.23 -16.10 -64.61
C ALA A 531 -57.03 -16.17 -65.91
N VAL A 532 -58.19 -16.83 -65.94
CA VAL A 532 -59.00 -16.96 -67.17
C VAL A 532 -59.85 -15.72 -67.45
N SER A 533 -60.17 -14.91 -66.42
CA SER A 533 -61.02 -13.70 -66.45
C SER A 533 -62.44 -13.95 -67.03
N GLY A 534 -63.46 -13.21 -66.60
CA GLY A 534 -64.83 -13.36 -67.15
C GLY A 534 -65.51 -14.72 -66.87
N ILE A 535 -65.07 -15.40 -65.80
CA ILE A 535 -65.72 -16.56 -65.18
C ILE A 535 -65.96 -16.19 -63.72
N TRP A 536 -67.13 -16.54 -63.18
CA TRP A 536 -67.37 -16.52 -61.75
C TRP A 536 -67.93 -17.87 -61.30
N VAL A 537 -67.45 -18.32 -60.15
CA VAL A 537 -67.89 -19.55 -59.49
C VAL A 537 -69.03 -19.19 -58.55
N GLU A 538 -70.11 -19.94 -58.58
CA GLU A 538 -71.28 -19.74 -57.72
C GLU A 538 -71.35 -20.77 -56.61
N GLU A 539 -71.06 -22.04 -56.93
CA GLU A 539 -71.10 -23.11 -55.95
C GLU A 539 -69.86 -23.98 -56.06
N TRP A 540 -69.41 -24.41 -54.89
CA TRP A 540 -68.29 -25.33 -54.73
C TRP A 540 -68.73 -26.40 -53.74
N SER A 541 -69.00 -27.60 -54.26
CA SER A 541 -69.53 -28.70 -53.45
C SER A 541 -68.56 -29.88 -53.42
N PRO A 542 -68.12 -30.33 -52.22
CA PRO A 542 -67.18 -31.43 -52.07
C PRO A 542 -67.78 -32.75 -52.57
N ARG A 543 -67.02 -33.48 -53.39
CA ARG A 543 -67.23 -34.90 -53.70
C ARG A 543 -66.02 -35.68 -53.17
N SER A 544 -66.16 -36.99 -52.96
CA SER A 544 -65.19 -37.79 -52.19
C SER A 544 -63.73 -37.62 -52.61
N GLU A 545 -63.43 -37.49 -53.90
CA GLU A 545 -62.06 -37.30 -54.42
C GLU A 545 -61.94 -36.20 -55.49
N SER A 546 -63.03 -35.50 -55.77
CA SER A 546 -63.11 -34.40 -56.72
C SER A 546 -64.00 -33.32 -56.16
N VAL A 547 -63.88 -32.09 -56.65
CA VAL A 547 -64.82 -31.04 -56.30
C VAL A 547 -65.64 -30.65 -57.50
N GLN A 548 -66.96 -30.60 -57.29
CA GLN A 548 -67.88 -30.13 -58.29
C GLN A 548 -67.95 -28.60 -58.18
N LEU A 549 -67.56 -27.95 -59.27
CA LEU A 549 -67.60 -26.50 -59.42
C LEU A 549 -68.77 -26.15 -60.33
N SER A 550 -69.65 -25.26 -59.86
CA SER A 550 -70.68 -24.67 -60.68
C SER A 550 -70.50 -23.15 -60.75
N GLY A 551 -70.78 -22.56 -61.90
CA GLY A 551 -70.56 -21.14 -62.11
C GLY A 551 -71.02 -20.71 -63.48
N ASN A 552 -70.68 -19.47 -63.82
CA ASN A 552 -71.10 -18.83 -65.05
C ASN A 552 -69.90 -18.18 -65.74
N ALA A 553 -69.92 -18.15 -67.07
CA ALA A 553 -68.87 -17.57 -67.90
C ALA A 553 -69.45 -16.73 -69.04
N THR A 554 -68.74 -15.68 -69.45
CA THR A 554 -69.17 -14.82 -70.57
C THR A 554 -68.98 -15.47 -71.95
N SER A 555 -68.18 -16.53 -72.05
CA SER A 555 -68.00 -17.29 -73.30
C SER A 555 -67.65 -18.75 -73.04
N ARG A 556 -68.04 -19.64 -73.98
CA ARG A 556 -67.77 -21.07 -73.89
C ARG A 556 -66.28 -21.41 -73.84
N ASP A 557 -65.45 -20.69 -74.60
CA ASP A 557 -64.00 -20.93 -74.66
C ASP A 557 -63.31 -20.72 -73.30
N ARG A 558 -63.87 -19.84 -72.46
CA ARG A 558 -63.33 -19.59 -71.11
C ARG A 558 -63.53 -20.82 -70.22
N ILE A 559 -64.69 -21.47 -70.29
CA ILE A 559 -64.97 -22.70 -69.52
C ILE A 559 -63.98 -23.81 -69.90
N VAL A 560 -63.68 -23.96 -71.21
CA VAL A 560 -62.71 -24.96 -71.69
C VAL A 560 -61.30 -24.64 -71.19
N LYS A 561 -60.86 -23.37 -71.27
CA LYS A 561 -59.55 -22.96 -70.75
C LYS A 561 -59.40 -23.19 -69.25
N LEU A 562 -60.46 -22.96 -68.47
CA LEU A 562 -60.46 -23.24 -67.04
C LEU A 562 -60.37 -24.74 -66.77
N ALA A 563 -61.16 -25.56 -67.50
CA ALA A 563 -61.11 -27.02 -67.39
C ALA A 563 -59.74 -27.59 -67.73
N GLU A 564 -59.07 -27.10 -68.78
CA GLU A 564 -57.70 -27.52 -69.14
C GLU A 564 -56.69 -27.20 -68.04
N ARG A 565 -56.74 -25.99 -67.48
CA ARG A 565 -55.81 -25.54 -66.43
C ARG A 565 -55.97 -26.30 -65.13
N THR A 566 -57.22 -26.55 -64.72
CA THR A 566 -57.51 -27.26 -63.47
C THR A 566 -57.61 -28.77 -63.66
N SER A 567 -57.30 -29.29 -64.87
CA SER A 567 -57.48 -30.71 -65.22
C SER A 567 -58.88 -31.25 -64.91
N GLY A 568 -59.89 -30.39 -65.07
CA GLY A 568 -61.28 -30.67 -64.72
C GLY A 568 -62.08 -31.26 -65.89
N LYS A 569 -63.07 -32.10 -65.58
CA LYS A 569 -64.00 -32.68 -66.56
C LYS A 569 -65.31 -31.90 -66.56
N ILE A 570 -65.68 -31.33 -67.69
CA ILE A 570 -66.93 -30.57 -67.84
C ILE A 570 -68.11 -31.55 -67.91
N SER A 571 -69.06 -31.44 -66.98
CA SER A 571 -70.25 -32.30 -66.91
C SER A 571 -71.39 -31.73 -67.76
N SER A 572 -71.65 -30.42 -67.67
CA SER A 572 -72.70 -29.75 -68.43
C SER A 572 -72.41 -28.27 -68.64
N VAL A 573 -72.85 -27.74 -69.79
CA VAL A 573 -72.85 -26.29 -70.09
C VAL A 573 -74.22 -25.90 -70.64
N THR A 574 -74.88 -24.96 -69.99
CA THR A 574 -76.21 -24.45 -70.35
C THR A 574 -76.11 -22.98 -70.72
N PHE A 575 -76.72 -22.60 -71.85
CA PHE A 575 -76.75 -21.21 -72.30
C PHE A 575 -77.96 -20.47 -71.70
N SER A 576 -77.73 -19.28 -71.17
CA SER A 576 -78.76 -18.37 -70.69
C SER A 576 -78.44 -16.94 -71.12
N GLU A 577 -79.44 -16.17 -71.55
CA GLU A 577 -79.27 -14.78 -71.92
C GLU A 577 -79.79 -13.88 -70.80
N ILE A 578 -78.88 -13.18 -70.11
CA ILE A 578 -79.25 -12.27 -69.03
C ILE A 578 -79.04 -10.84 -69.54
N ARG A 579 -80.12 -10.07 -69.66
CA ARG A 579 -80.12 -8.65 -70.09
C ARG A 579 -79.36 -8.40 -71.40
N LYS A 580 -79.58 -9.25 -72.42
CA LYS A 580 -78.97 -9.19 -73.75
C LYS A 580 -77.47 -9.54 -73.83
N TRP A 581 -76.92 -10.13 -72.77
CA TRP A 581 -75.55 -10.65 -72.76
C TRP A 581 -75.55 -12.18 -72.69
N PRO A 582 -74.74 -12.88 -73.50
CA PRO A 582 -74.64 -14.34 -73.45
C PRO A 582 -73.91 -14.78 -72.18
N VAL A 583 -74.56 -15.59 -71.36
CA VAL A 583 -73.98 -16.20 -70.15
C VAL A 583 -74.07 -17.72 -70.27
N TYR A 584 -72.97 -18.41 -70.00
CA TYR A 584 -72.89 -19.86 -70.03
C TYR A 584 -72.73 -20.39 -68.61
N SER A 585 -73.78 -21.03 -68.08
CA SER A 585 -73.72 -21.74 -66.81
C SER A 585 -73.02 -23.07 -67.03
N PHE A 586 -72.02 -23.40 -66.22
CA PHE A 586 -71.28 -24.64 -66.33
C PHE A 586 -71.26 -25.39 -65.01
N THR A 587 -71.09 -26.70 -65.12
CA THR A 587 -70.79 -27.58 -64.01
C THR A 587 -69.64 -28.49 -64.43
N MET A 588 -68.57 -28.51 -63.66
CA MET A 588 -67.40 -29.33 -63.93
C MET A 588 -66.84 -29.95 -62.66
N GLU A 589 -66.15 -31.08 -62.82
CA GLU A 589 -65.51 -31.81 -61.73
C GLU A 589 -64.00 -31.64 -61.81
N VAL A 590 -63.41 -31.10 -60.76
CA VAL A 590 -61.98 -30.85 -60.63
C VAL A 590 -61.39 -31.90 -59.67
N PRO A 591 -60.36 -32.68 -60.06
CA PRO A 591 -59.72 -33.63 -59.16
C PRO A 591 -58.95 -32.92 -58.04
N LEU A 592 -59.05 -33.41 -56.80
CA LEU A 592 -58.26 -32.91 -55.68
C LEU A 592 -56.86 -33.54 -55.71
N LYS A 593 -55.81 -32.71 -55.79
CA LYS A 593 -54.42 -33.18 -55.67
C LYS A 593 -54.11 -33.47 -54.20
N LYS A 594 -53.98 -34.76 -53.84
CA LYS A 594 -53.51 -35.18 -52.51
C LYS A 594 -52.00 -34.90 -52.38
N GLY A 595 -51.63 -33.69 -51.97
CA GLY A 595 -50.26 -33.32 -51.63
C GLY A 595 -50.07 -33.28 -50.12
N LEU A 596 -48.89 -33.71 -49.61
CA LEU A 596 -48.56 -33.52 -48.20
C LEU A 596 -48.54 -32.01 -47.87
N PRO A 597 -49.13 -31.59 -46.72
CA PRO A 597 -49.13 -30.20 -46.26
C PRO A 597 -47.74 -29.58 -46.30
N ALA A 598 -47.67 -28.30 -46.67
CA ALA A 598 -46.40 -27.55 -46.70
C ALA A 598 -45.75 -27.50 -45.30
N ALA A 599 -46.58 -27.41 -44.25
CA ALA A 599 -46.11 -27.46 -42.86
C ALA A 599 -45.45 -28.82 -42.52
N THR A 600 -46.01 -29.94 -42.98
CA THR A 600 -45.44 -31.27 -42.76
C THR A 600 -44.17 -31.48 -43.58
N LYS A 601 -44.08 -30.91 -44.80
CA LYS A 601 -42.82 -30.89 -45.57
C LYS A 601 -41.75 -30.07 -44.86
N TYR A 602 -42.09 -28.86 -44.41
CA TYR A 602 -41.16 -27.99 -43.69
C TYR A 602 -40.66 -28.63 -42.39
N LEU A 603 -41.55 -29.22 -41.59
CA LEU A 603 -41.16 -29.90 -40.35
C LEU A 603 -40.33 -31.16 -40.63
N ARG A 604 -40.63 -31.90 -41.71
CA ARG A 604 -39.80 -33.04 -42.14
C ARG A 604 -38.43 -32.59 -42.65
N GLU A 605 -38.34 -31.48 -43.38
CA GLU A 605 -37.08 -30.89 -43.81
C GLU A 605 -36.26 -30.38 -42.61
N GLN A 606 -36.90 -29.77 -41.62
CA GLN A 606 -36.24 -29.37 -40.36
C GLN A 606 -35.75 -30.58 -39.55
N ALA A 607 -36.55 -31.64 -39.46
CA ALA A 607 -36.16 -32.87 -38.76
C ALA A 607 -35.00 -33.59 -39.47
N LEU A 608 -35.00 -33.61 -40.81
CA LEU A 608 -33.89 -34.17 -41.61
C LEU A 608 -32.61 -33.31 -41.50
N ALA A 609 -32.75 -31.97 -41.53
CA ALA A 609 -31.62 -31.05 -41.31
C ALA A 609 -31.02 -31.17 -39.89
N SER A 610 -31.86 -31.44 -38.89
CA SER A 610 -31.43 -31.68 -37.50
C SER A 610 -30.78 -33.07 -37.33
N GLY A 611 -31.11 -34.04 -38.18
CA GLY A 611 -30.49 -35.37 -38.22
C GLY A 611 -29.10 -35.37 -38.86
N GLU A 612 -28.86 -34.60 -39.92
CA GLU A 612 -27.55 -34.52 -40.58
C GLU A 612 -26.50 -33.74 -39.75
N GLN A 613 -26.91 -32.87 -38.82
CA GLN A 613 -26.01 -32.20 -37.87
C GLN A 613 -25.63 -33.08 -36.66
N GLY A 614 -26.33 -34.19 -36.42
CA GLY A 614 -26.02 -35.15 -35.35
C GLY A 614 -24.94 -36.19 -35.70
N ASP A 615 -24.68 -36.41 -36.99
CA ASP A 615 -23.78 -37.47 -37.48
C ASP A 615 -22.36 -36.96 -37.82
N THR A 616 -22.08 -35.65 -37.67
CA THR A 616 -20.74 -35.07 -37.90
C THR A 616 -19.98 -34.65 -36.63
N GLU A 617 -20.62 -34.63 -35.46
CA GLU A 617 -19.94 -34.35 -34.16
C GLU A 617 -19.61 -35.60 -33.32
N THR A 618 -20.02 -36.80 -33.74
CA THR A 618 -19.69 -38.06 -33.04
C THR A 618 -18.51 -38.85 -33.63
N LEU A 619 -17.82 -38.31 -34.64
CA LEU A 619 -16.63 -38.90 -35.28
C LEU A 619 -15.36 -38.07 -35.05
N LYS A 620 -15.11 -37.59 -33.82
CA LYS A 620 -13.80 -37.05 -33.44
C LYS A 620 -13.49 -37.09 -31.94
N CYS A 621 -13.83 -38.17 -31.25
CA CYS A 621 -13.14 -38.50 -30.00
C CYS A 621 -13.23 -39.99 -29.63
N SER A 622 -12.68 -40.88 -30.46
CA SER A 622 -12.41 -42.27 -30.03
C SER A 622 -11.33 -42.96 -30.86
N THR A 623 -10.07 -42.84 -30.41
CA THR A 623 -8.96 -43.80 -30.54
C THR A 623 -7.89 -43.28 -29.56
N SER A 624 -7.54 -43.89 -28.44
CA SER A 624 -7.39 -45.31 -28.03
C SER A 624 -7.54 -45.38 -26.48
N SER A 625 -8.43 -46.19 -25.88
CA SER A 625 -8.29 -47.63 -25.59
C SER A 625 -7.00 -47.94 -24.78
N THR A 626 -6.92 -48.71 -23.69
CA THR A 626 -7.74 -49.77 -23.06
C THR A 626 -7.05 -50.06 -21.71
N SER A 627 -7.76 -50.31 -20.61
CA SER A 627 -7.93 -51.63 -19.97
C SER A 627 -8.22 -51.32 -18.47
N ARG A 628 -8.98 -52.02 -17.63
CA ARG A 628 -9.79 -53.26 -17.63
C ARG A 628 -10.50 -53.31 -16.23
N PRO A 629 -11.14 -54.40 -15.76
CA PRO A 629 -12.59 -54.46 -15.52
C PRO A 629 -13.00 -54.65 -14.03
N SER A 630 -14.35 -54.69 -13.80
CA SER A 630 -15.15 -55.53 -12.87
C SER A 630 -14.63 -55.77 -11.43
N SER A 631 -15.38 -55.69 -10.34
CA SER A 631 -16.79 -56.00 -10.05
C SER A 631 -17.07 -55.77 -8.54
N SER A 632 -18.37 -55.77 -8.16
CA SER A 632 -18.96 -56.02 -6.81
C SER A 632 -18.62 -55.03 -5.68
N ALA A 633 -19.53 -54.16 -5.21
CA ALA A 633 -20.74 -54.39 -4.40
C ALA A 633 -20.48 -54.62 -2.89
N CYS A 634 -21.22 -53.86 -2.05
CA CYS A 634 -21.34 -53.93 -0.58
C CYS A 634 -20.11 -53.47 0.22
N SER A 635 -20.18 -52.83 1.39
CA SER A 635 -21.26 -52.42 2.29
C SER A 635 -20.63 -51.66 3.48
N CYS A 636 -21.39 -50.76 4.08
CA CYS A 636 -21.44 -50.40 5.51
C CYS A 636 -20.17 -50.01 6.30
N TRP A 637 -20.27 -48.81 6.90
CA TRP A 637 -19.74 -48.44 8.21
C TRP A 637 -19.88 -49.56 9.27
N SER A 638 -18.79 -49.83 10.00
CA SER A 638 -18.72 -49.63 11.47
C SER A 638 -17.34 -49.99 12.04
N SER A 639 -16.78 -49.05 12.80
CA SER A 639 -16.22 -49.20 14.15
C SER A 639 -15.23 -50.33 14.52
N SER A 640 -14.11 -49.84 15.08
CA SER A 640 -13.43 -50.28 16.32
C SER A 640 -12.38 -51.40 16.31
N ALA A 641 -11.22 -51.00 16.88
CA ALA A 641 -10.51 -51.63 18.00
C ALA A 641 -9.46 -52.74 17.76
N TRP A 642 -8.27 -52.45 18.31
CA TRP A 642 -7.19 -53.34 18.82
C TRP A 642 -6.34 -54.01 17.73
N GLY A 643 -5.02 -54.15 17.82
CA GLY A 643 -4.02 -53.88 18.86
C GLY A 643 -2.76 -54.68 18.47
N ALA A 644 -1.56 -54.14 18.77
CA ALA A 644 -0.23 -54.78 18.76
C ALA A 644 0.21 -55.47 17.44
N THR A 645 1.44 -55.36 16.94
CA THR A 645 2.70 -55.68 17.62
C THR A 645 3.86 -55.27 16.67
N SER A 646 4.91 -54.68 17.21
CA SER A 646 6.27 -54.57 16.63
C SER A 646 6.90 -55.98 16.40
N PRO A 647 8.15 -56.19 15.92
CA PRO A 647 9.25 -55.23 15.69
C PRO A 647 10.17 -55.51 14.46
N SER A 648 11.27 -54.75 14.42
CA SER A 648 12.60 -55.04 13.82
C SER A 648 12.69 -54.95 12.29
N THR A 649 13.77 -54.49 11.64
CA THR A 649 15.19 -54.30 11.96
C THR A 649 15.71 -53.50 10.75
N GLY A 650 16.42 -52.37 10.88
CA GLY A 650 17.88 -52.39 10.95
C GLY A 650 18.52 -51.78 9.69
N SER A 651 19.70 -51.18 9.88
CA SER A 651 20.74 -50.82 8.89
C SER A 651 20.55 -49.59 7.97
N ARG A 652 21.11 -48.46 8.44
CA ARG A 652 22.05 -47.56 7.71
C ARG A 652 23.18 -48.39 7.03
N PRO A 653 24.02 -47.91 6.08
CA PRO A 653 24.57 -46.53 6.02
C PRO A 653 24.86 -45.98 4.57
N SER A 654 25.07 -44.67 4.37
CA SER A 654 26.36 -43.96 4.24
C SER A 654 26.94 -43.75 2.82
N CYS A 655 27.29 -42.47 2.60
CA CYS A 655 28.44 -41.92 1.88
C CYS A 655 28.41 -41.63 0.37
N ASN A 656 28.63 -40.34 0.13
CA ASN A 656 29.63 -39.73 -0.75
C ASN A 656 29.40 -39.68 -2.27
N GLY A 657 29.26 -38.45 -2.74
CA GLY A 657 30.40 -37.85 -3.43
C GLY A 657 30.17 -37.40 -4.87
N TRP A 658 30.50 -36.12 -5.09
CA TRP A 658 31.16 -35.57 -6.28
C TRP A 658 30.34 -35.01 -7.45
N LYS A 659 30.67 -33.73 -7.69
CA LYS A 659 30.97 -33.05 -8.97
C LYS A 659 29.83 -32.47 -9.81
N ARG A 660 29.77 -31.13 -9.79
CA ARG A 660 29.45 -30.27 -10.95
C ARG A 660 30.45 -30.53 -12.09
N PRO A 661 30.07 -30.30 -13.37
CA PRO A 661 30.38 -29.01 -13.98
C PRO A 661 29.36 -28.45 -15.01
N ARG A 662 29.35 -27.11 -15.04
CA ARG A 662 29.22 -26.15 -16.17
C ARG A 662 28.28 -26.43 -17.35
N ARG A 663 27.33 -25.49 -17.53
CA ARG A 663 26.72 -25.09 -18.80
C ARG A 663 27.75 -24.39 -19.72
N PRO A 664 27.65 -24.56 -21.05
CA PRO A 664 28.18 -23.62 -22.03
C PRO A 664 27.12 -22.59 -22.47
N PRO A 665 27.53 -21.45 -23.04
CA PRO A 665 26.63 -20.43 -23.55
C PRO A 665 26.28 -20.66 -25.03
N ARG A 666 25.10 -20.19 -25.43
CA ARG A 666 24.82 -19.58 -26.73
C ARG A 666 23.62 -18.65 -26.59
#